data_AF-A0A933QG16-F1
#
_entry.id   AF-A0A933QG16-F1
#
_cell.length_a   1.000
_cell.length_b   1.000
_cell.length_c   1.000
_cell.angle_alpha   90.00
_cell.angle_beta   90.00
_cell.angle_gamma   90.00
#
_symmetry.space_group_name_H-M   'P 1'
#
loop_
_entity.id
_entity.type
_entity.pdbx_description
1 polymer ?
#
loop_
_entity_poly.entity_id
_entity_poly.type
_entity_poly.pdbx_seq_one_letter_code
_entity_poly.pdbx_strand_id
1 'polypeptide(L)'
;MPFMEMAEDLARLAARYGIASEYYDIWGGRHVTTEHTCRALLRAMRLPIDADGPSKLLRRLEDDAWTRPLPPVVVARRNAPIRLELHLPTGASGRPCRWHLTLEGGETRSGEFLGDGLPQLGECQLHGTAYRRFALELAPLDATGYHHLELELPDGDARPAMQLIITPAACYQPDAIAGEGRVWGPAVQLYGLRSRRNWGMGDFTDLRNLVGSTAEAGGAIVGVNPLHALFPHDAGRVSPYSPSSRSFINWTYLDVEAIPEYPECPAAQALVASERFQARLRDLRAREMVDYVGVATAKREILEVLYRHFCEHHLHVDSARARALRQYRDAAGEPLEQLARFDAIQGCLTSEDKAIWGWPAWPESYRDPAAPAVAEFAAVHADLITFHAWLQWLADEQLAAVGGESRQRGLGIGLYVDLAVGANPGGAEMWRWQHVSAGAHAGSPPDDFSLLGQDWGVPTFAPHLLREAAYAPMIELLRANMRHAGALRIDHVMGLARLFWVPAGETPNEGTYVAYPIEELLGIVALESQRNRCLVIGEDLGTVPDGLRNRLAEYGCLSYRPLLFERDGAGNFNPPAAYPRQALVCAGTHDLPTLAGLWNGTDLAARDALGMFPSHQQRDALFVARAHDRARLLAALEREHLLPEGISADPDSPPRLDQALIVAIHAYLARAPSQVMMVQPEDVLGLESQANLPGSRDDQHPNWRRRLTLDIEDWPGDRRFVAMRDALRREHRYANHPNETTMLLERLEGIARSLEQSGHALALIGLGSVGQERDRLDAYSDLDFFAVVEAGHKRRYLDDLAWLSALCPIAYSYANTKDGHKVLFADGVFGEFAVFETDELQSIPFAPGRIVWKRPDVPATIGLPAMALPQAEARGTDWLLGEALTSLLVGLARDQRGEKLSAMRFIQGHAVDRLLELADRIEIAQEVPRDPFAVERRFEQRYPALAREVGAWLQGYERNRESALAVLLFLERHFAVNTAIASAIRKLCAA
;
A
#
# COMPACT_ATOMS: atom_id res chain seq x y z
N MET A 1 -2.76 -13.72 -50.18
CA MET A 1 -1.34 -13.94 -50.51
C MET A 1 -0.87 -15.14 -49.69
N PRO A 2 -0.08 -16.08 -50.24
CA PRO A 2 0.42 -17.19 -49.44
C PRO A 2 1.37 -16.61 -48.40
N PHE A 3 1.10 -16.84 -47.12
CA PHE A 3 2.02 -16.50 -46.03
C PHE A 3 3.34 -17.23 -46.33
N MET A 4 4.40 -16.49 -46.65
CA MET A 4 5.74 -17.07 -46.68
C MET A 4 6.03 -17.57 -45.27
N GLU A 5 6.17 -18.88 -45.13
CA GLU A 5 6.55 -19.53 -43.89
C GLU A 5 7.91 -18.98 -43.46
N MET A 6 8.00 -18.41 -42.25
CA MET A 6 9.25 -17.91 -41.69
C MET A 6 10.27 -19.05 -41.66
N ALA A 7 11.50 -18.79 -42.13
CA ALA A 7 12.56 -19.80 -42.13
C ALA A 7 12.74 -20.44 -40.74
N GLU A 8 12.82 -21.78 -40.68
CA GLU A 8 12.80 -22.55 -39.44
C GLU A 8 13.87 -22.08 -38.42
N ASP A 9 15.09 -21.82 -38.88
CA ASP A 9 16.17 -21.34 -38.01
C ASP A 9 15.92 -19.92 -37.47
N LEU A 10 15.22 -19.06 -38.22
CA LEU A 10 14.82 -17.75 -37.73
C LEU A 10 13.72 -17.87 -36.67
N ALA A 11 12.76 -18.78 -36.86
CA ALA A 11 11.73 -19.07 -35.87
C ALA A 11 12.34 -19.64 -34.56
N ARG A 12 13.29 -20.57 -34.67
CA ARG A 12 14.03 -21.12 -33.52
C ARG A 12 14.81 -20.05 -32.78
N LEU A 13 15.48 -19.15 -33.51
CA LEU A 13 16.22 -18.04 -32.92
C LEU A 13 15.29 -17.04 -32.22
N ALA A 14 14.17 -16.66 -32.86
CA ALA A 14 13.15 -15.79 -32.28
C ALA A 14 12.59 -16.38 -30.98
N ALA A 15 12.22 -17.66 -30.99
CA ALA A 15 11.74 -18.38 -29.81
C ALA A 15 12.78 -18.44 -28.68
N ARG A 16 14.06 -18.68 -29.01
CA ARG A 16 15.17 -18.69 -28.02
C ARG A 16 15.29 -17.37 -27.27
N TYR A 17 15.00 -16.24 -27.93
CA TYR A 17 15.05 -14.90 -27.34
C TYR A 17 13.67 -14.38 -26.90
N GLY A 18 12.67 -15.26 -26.83
CA GLY A 18 11.36 -14.93 -26.29
C GLY A 18 10.51 -14.02 -27.18
N ILE A 19 10.83 -13.87 -28.47
CA ILE A 19 10.00 -13.14 -29.42
C ILE A 19 8.77 -13.99 -29.72
N ALA A 20 7.59 -13.47 -29.43
CA ALA A 20 6.33 -14.15 -29.69
C ALA A 20 6.14 -14.36 -31.21
N SER A 21 5.76 -15.56 -31.62
CA SER A 21 5.41 -15.85 -33.03
C SER A 21 4.08 -15.19 -33.44
N GLU A 22 3.22 -14.93 -32.46
CA GLU A 22 1.92 -14.30 -32.63
C GLU A 22 1.41 -13.73 -31.31
N TYR A 23 0.41 -12.86 -31.38
CA TYR A 23 -0.33 -12.39 -30.22
C TYR A 23 -1.81 -12.16 -30.57
N TYR A 24 -2.62 -11.99 -29.53
CA TYR A 24 -4.02 -11.62 -29.65
C TYR A 24 -4.20 -10.20 -29.09
N ASP A 25 -4.91 -9.36 -29.84
CA ASP A 25 -5.38 -8.08 -29.31
C ASP A 25 -6.57 -8.28 -28.35
N ILE A 26 -7.03 -7.21 -27.72
CA ILE A 26 -8.12 -7.28 -26.74
C ILE A 26 -9.46 -7.70 -27.33
N TRP A 27 -9.63 -7.62 -28.65
CA TRP A 27 -10.85 -8.03 -29.36
C TRP A 27 -10.76 -9.47 -29.87
N GLY A 28 -9.68 -10.19 -29.54
CA GLY A 28 -9.43 -11.56 -29.98
C GLY A 28 -8.90 -11.67 -31.41
N GLY A 29 -8.49 -10.55 -32.02
CA GLY A 29 -7.82 -10.53 -33.31
C GLY A 29 -6.42 -11.12 -33.20
N ARG A 30 -6.12 -12.13 -34.02
CA ARG A 30 -4.80 -12.79 -34.07
C ARG A 30 -3.86 -12.01 -35.00
N HIS A 31 -2.67 -11.68 -34.49
CA HIS A 31 -1.60 -11.00 -35.22
C HIS A 31 -0.38 -11.90 -35.28
N VAL A 32 0.10 -12.20 -36.49
CA VAL A 32 1.29 -13.06 -36.70
C VAL A 32 2.52 -12.17 -36.84
N THR A 33 3.57 -12.48 -36.09
CA THR A 33 4.85 -11.76 -36.17
C THR A 33 5.51 -12.02 -37.53
N THR A 34 5.84 -10.95 -38.25
CA THR A 34 6.46 -11.06 -39.59
C THR A 34 7.95 -11.39 -39.50
N GLU A 35 8.53 -11.95 -40.57
CA GLU A 35 9.98 -12.14 -40.68
C GLU A 35 10.73 -10.80 -40.54
N HIS A 36 10.17 -9.70 -41.06
CA HIS A 36 10.70 -8.34 -40.90
C HIS A 36 10.80 -7.95 -39.44
N THR A 37 9.70 -8.04 -38.69
CA THR A 37 9.65 -7.75 -37.25
C THR A 37 10.64 -8.63 -36.48
N CYS A 38 10.67 -9.95 -36.73
CA CYS A 38 11.59 -10.87 -36.07
C CYS A 38 13.06 -10.43 -36.27
N ARG A 39 13.47 -10.14 -37.50
CA ARG A 39 14.84 -9.66 -37.78
C ARG A 39 15.12 -8.31 -37.15
N ALA A 40 14.17 -7.39 -37.18
CA ALA A 40 14.29 -6.08 -36.56
C ALA A 40 14.49 -6.17 -35.04
N LEU A 41 13.71 -7.00 -34.34
CA LEU A 41 13.83 -7.20 -32.91
C LEU A 41 15.11 -7.95 -32.52
N LEU A 42 15.55 -8.94 -33.30
CA LEU A 42 16.85 -9.59 -33.06
C LEU A 42 18.03 -8.60 -33.22
N ARG A 43 17.96 -7.67 -34.17
CA ARG A 43 18.94 -6.56 -34.26
C ARG A 43 18.84 -5.62 -33.07
N ALA A 44 17.63 -5.27 -32.64
CA ALA A 44 17.40 -4.45 -31.45
C ALA A 44 17.94 -5.11 -30.18
N MET A 45 17.94 -6.44 -30.12
CA MET A 45 18.58 -7.26 -29.09
C MET A 45 20.12 -7.30 -29.20
N ARG A 46 20.73 -6.54 -30.12
CA ARG A 46 22.18 -6.48 -30.37
C ARG A 46 22.78 -7.79 -30.90
N LEU A 47 21.97 -8.61 -31.55
CA LEU A 47 22.45 -9.83 -32.21
C LEU A 47 22.90 -9.53 -33.64
N PRO A 48 24.03 -10.09 -34.11
CA PRO A 48 24.58 -9.84 -35.44
C PRO A 48 23.84 -10.64 -36.54
N ILE A 49 22.50 -10.59 -36.54
CA ILE A 49 21.65 -11.40 -37.42
C ILE A 49 21.88 -11.12 -38.92
N ASP A 50 22.23 -9.89 -39.30
CA ASP A 50 22.49 -9.53 -40.69
C ASP A 50 23.85 -10.04 -41.20
N ALA A 51 24.85 -10.08 -40.32
CA ALA A 51 26.20 -10.50 -40.68
C ALA A 51 26.32 -12.03 -40.76
N ASP A 52 25.62 -12.74 -39.87
CA ASP A 52 25.75 -14.19 -39.75
C ASP A 52 24.60 -14.97 -40.39
N GLY A 53 23.41 -14.38 -40.48
CA GLY A 53 22.18 -15.09 -40.79
C GLY A 53 21.71 -16.01 -39.65
N PRO A 54 20.44 -16.47 -39.68
CA PRO A 54 19.83 -17.20 -38.57
C PRO A 54 20.57 -18.49 -38.17
N SER A 55 20.91 -19.34 -39.15
CA SER A 55 21.50 -20.66 -38.89
C SER A 55 22.89 -20.58 -38.27
N LYS A 56 23.74 -19.67 -38.76
CA LYS A 56 25.12 -19.50 -38.27
C LYS A 56 25.13 -18.86 -36.89
N LEU A 57 24.25 -17.88 -36.66
CA LEU A 57 24.09 -17.26 -35.34
C LEU A 57 23.57 -18.27 -34.31
N LEU A 58 22.57 -19.07 -34.66
CA LEU A 58 22.04 -20.11 -33.78
C LEU A 58 23.12 -21.11 -33.36
N ARG A 59 23.92 -21.62 -34.31
CA ARG A 59 25.05 -22.51 -34.01
C ARG A 59 26.08 -21.86 -33.11
N ARG A 60 26.48 -20.60 -33.40
CA ARG A 60 27.43 -19.88 -32.55
C ARG A 60 26.92 -19.75 -31.11
N LEU A 61 25.64 -19.41 -30.93
CA LEU A 61 25.05 -19.27 -29.59
C LEU A 61 24.92 -20.61 -28.85
N GLU A 62 24.73 -21.71 -29.58
CA GLU A 62 24.78 -23.06 -29.02
C GLU A 62 26.22 -23.40 -28.59
N ASP A 63 27.21 -23.12 -29.44
CA ASP A 63 28.64 -23.33 -29.15
C ASP A 63 29.11 -22.49 -27.95
N ASP A 64 28.77 -21.20 -27.91
CA ASP A 64 29.12 -20.27 -26.83
C ASP A 64 28.55 -20.74 -25.48
N ALA A 65 27.32 -21.27 -25.47
CA ALA A 65 26.70 -21.78 -24.25
C ALA A 65 27.46 -22.98 -23.65
N TRP A 66 28.01 -23.85 -24.49
CA TRP A 66 28.81 -25.00 -24.05
C TRP A 66 30.21 -24.65 -23.56
N THR A 67 30.77 -23.52 -24.01
CA THR A 67 32.11 -23.08 -23.58
C THR A 67 32.09 -22.28 -22.28
N ARG A 68 30.91 -21.84 -21.82
CA ARG A 68 30.73 -21.05 -20.60
C ARG A 68 30.59 -21.96 -19.36
N PRO A 69 31.53 -21.93 -18.39
CA PRO A 69 31.48 -22.85 -17.24
C PRO A 69 30.32 -22.63 -16.28
N LEU A 70 29.92 -21.36 -16.07
CA LEU A 70 28.80 -20.95 -15.21
C LEU A 70 27.91 -19.94 -15.94
N PRO A 71 26.58 -19.95 -15.70
CA PRO A 71 25.71 -18.86 -16.11
C PRO A 71 26.11 -17.55 -15.38
N PRO A 72 25.73 -16.38 -15.89
CA PRO A 72 26.06 -15.09 -15.25
C PRO A 72 25.34 -14.91 -13.90
N VAL A 73 24.15 -15.49 -13.79
CA VAL A 73 23.30 -15.43 -12.59
C VAL A 73 22.41 -16.65 -12.45
N VAL A 74 22.21 -17.07 -11.21
CA VAL A 74 21.15 -18.00 -10.79
C VAL A 74 20.29 -17.32 -9.73
N VAL A 75 18.98 -17.34 -9.91
CA VAL A 75 18.01 -16.87 -8.92
C VAL A 75 17.29 -18.09 -8.33
N ALA A 76 17.36 -18.25 -7.02
CA ALA A 76 16.74 -19.37 -6.31
C ALA A 76 15.95 -18.87 -5.10
N ARG A 77 14.91 -19.62 -4.71
CA ARG A 77 14.12 -19.30 -3.51
C ARG A 77 14.87 -19.74 -2.25
N ARG A 78 14.69 -18.98 -1.17
CA ARG A 78 15.15 -19.33 0.18
C ARG A 78 14.75 -20.77 0.54
N ASN A 79 15.68 -21.53 1.11
CA ASN A 79 15.52 -22.92 1.53
C ASN A 79 15.15 -23.91 0.42
N ALA A 80 15.21 -23.51 -0.86
CA ALA A 80 15.10 -24.44 -1.98
C ALA A 80 16.47 -24.98 -2.40
N PRO A 81 16.56 -26.20 -2.97
CA PRO A 81 17.79 -26.70 -3.57
C PRO A 81 18.31 -25.76 -4.66
N ILE A 82 19.60 -25.44 -4.62
CA ILE A 82 20.24 -24.58 -5.62
C ILE A 82 20.86 -25.47 -6.68
N ARG A 83 20.27 -25.47 -7.87
CA ARG A 83 20.73 -26.28 -9.00
C ARG A 83 21.52 -25.42 -9.98
N LEU A 84 22.74 -25.85 -10.27
CA LEU A 84 23.66 -25.18 -11.17
C LEU A 84 23.95 -26.08 -12.36
N GLU A 85 23.84 -25.53 -13.57
CA GLU A 85 24.35 -26.18 -14.77
C GLU A 85 25.79 -25.77 -14.99
N LEU A 86 26.68 -26.76 -15.02
CA LEU A 86 28.12 -26.58 -15.23
C LEU A 86 28.52 -27.12 -16.60
N HIS A 87 29.34 -26.38 -17.34
CA HIS A 87 29.99 -26.89 -18.55
C HIS A 87 31.50 -27.02 -18.32
N LEU A 88 32.01 -28.24 -18.47
CA LEU A 88 33.43 -28.53 -18.26
C LEU A 88 34.02 -29.23 -19.48
N PRO A 89 35.26 -28.91 -19.87
CA PRO A 89 36.02 -29.77 -20.78
C PRO A 89 36.13 -31.18 -20.19
N THR A 90 35.99 -32.22 -21.00
CA THR A 90 36.06 -33.62 -20.54
C THR A 90 37.39 -33.95 -19.84
N GLY A 91 38.49 -33.31 -20.25
CA GLY A 91 39.78 -33.45 -19.56
C GLY A 91 39.80 -32.83 -18.14
N ALA A 92 38.90 -31.90 -17.84
CA ALA A 92 38.74 -31.30 -16.51
C ALA A 92 37.72 -32.06 -15.63
N SER A 93 36.73 -32.76 -16.20
CA SER A 93 35.67 -33.40 -15.43
C SER A 93 36.13 -34.55 -14.53
N GLY A 94 37.22 -35.23 -14.90
CA GLY A 94 37.82 -36.31 -14.11
C GLY A 94 38.75 -35.83 -12.98
N ARG A 95 38.86 -34.52 -12.73
CA ARG A 95 39.76 -33.94 -11.72
C ARG A 95 39.01 -33.06 -10.71
N PRO A 96 39.52 -32.92 -9.47
CA PRO A 96 38.84 -32.14 -8.43
C PRO A 96 38.68 -30.67 -8.83
N CYS A 97 37.45 -30.18 -8.77
CA CYS A 97 37.09 -28.77 -8.89
C CYS A 97 36.66 -28.25 -7.51
N ARG A 98 36.90 -26.97 -7.22
CA ARG A 98 36.35 -26.31 -6.02
C ARG A 98 35.34 -25.25 -6.38
N TRP A 99 34.36 -25.06 -5.51
CA TRP A 99 33.51 -23.87 -5.52
C TRP A 99 33.72 -23.07 -4.25
N HIS A 100 33.66 -21.75 -4.36
CA HIS A 100 33.70 -20.78 -3.27
C HIS A 100 32.47 -19.89 -3.36
N LEU A 101 31.62 -19.94 -2.34
CA LEU A 101 30.43 -19.14 -2.21
C LEU A 101 30.65 -18.08 -1.13
N THR A 102 30.70 -16.82 -1.52
CA THR A 102 30.73 -15.68 -0.59
C THR A 102 29.32 -15.13 -0.44
N LEU A 103 28.73 -15.27 0.75
CA LEU A 103 27.44 -14.70 1.08
C LEU A 103 27.54 -13.17 1.20
N GLU A 104 26.40 -12.49 1.09
CA GLU A 104 26.35 -11.01 1.11
C GLU A 104 26.89 -10.44 2.43
N GLY A 105 26.68 -11.17 3.54
CA GLY A 105 27.21 -10.81 4.86
C GLY A 105 28.71 -11.06 5.05
N GLY A 106 29.41 -11.57 4.04
CA GLY A 106 30.85 -11.84 4.06
C GLY A 106 31.26 -13.24 4.51
N GLU A 107 30.32 -14.08 4.94
CA GLU A 107 30.59 -15.51 5.22
C GLU A 107 30.96 -16.24 3.92
N THR A 108 32.04 -17.01 3.94
CA THR A 108 32.44 -17.86 2.81
C THR A 108 32.20 -19.34 3.11
N ARG A 109 31.58 -20.03 2.16
CA ARG A 109 31.44 -21.49 2.13
C ARG A 109 32.22 -22.04 0.94
N SER A 110 32.73 -23.25 1.04
CA SER A 110 33.43 -23.90 -0.06
C SER A 110 33.19 -25.39 -0.07
N GLY A 111 33.36 -26.00 -1.23
CA GLY A 111 33.30 -27.45 -1.38
C GLY A 111 34.06 -27.93 -2.60
N GLU A 112 34.31 -29.24 -2.63
CA GLU A 112 34.99 -29.92 -3.73
C GLU A 112 34.02 -30.87 -4.43
N PHE A 113 34.18 -31.03 -5.75
CA PHE A 113 33.44 -32.01 -6.54
C PHE A 113 34.29 -32.55 -7.68
N LEU A 114 33.91 -33.72 -8.19
CA LEU A 114 34.39 -34.29 -9.45
C LEU A 114 33.26 -34.19 -10.46
N GLY A 115 33.51 -33.61 -11.63
CA GLY A 115 32.52 -33.52 -12.70
C GLY A 115 31.95 -34.89 -13.07
N ASP A 116 32.82 -35.90 -13.23
CA ASP A 116 32.42 -37.27 -13.54
C ASP A 116 31.60 -37.95 -12.41
N GLY A 117 31.55 -37.36 -11.22
CA GLY A 117 30.71 -37.80 -10.11
C GLY A 117 29.33 -37.14 -10.07
N LEU A 118 29.05 -36.16 -10.94
CA LEU A 118 27.78 -35.45 -11.02
C LEU A 118 26.86 -36.03 -12.10
N PRO A 119 25.53 -35.84 -11.99
CA PRO A 119 24.60 -36.18 -13.07
C PRO A 119 24.95 -35.46 -14.38
N GLN A 120 25.27 -36.22 -15.43
CA GLN A 120 25.55 -35.68 -16.76
C GLN A 120 24.24 -35.35 -17.48
N LEU A 121 24.13 -34.11 -17.95
CA LEU A 121 22.97 -33.56 -18.68
C LEU A 121 23.19 -33.49 -20.20
N GLY A 122 24.42 -33.72 -20.66
CA GLY A 122 24.75 -33.75 -22.09
C GLY A 122 26.25 -33.70 -22.36
N GLU A 123 26.61 -33.91 -23.62
CA GLU A 123 27.99 -33.81 -24.12
C GLU A 123 28.01 -33.25 -25.55
N CYS A 124 29.09 -32.57 -25.91
CA CYS A 124 29.31 -32.08 -27.27
C CYS A 124 30.80 -32.02 -27.61
N GLN A 125 31.12 -31.90 -28.89
CA GLN A 125 32.48 -31.72 -29.39
C GLN A 125 32.58 -30.37 -30.11
N LEU A 126 33.40 -29.46 -29.60
CA LEU A 126 33.57 -28.10 -30.15
C LEU A 126 35.05 -27.80 -30.38
N HIS A 127 35.40 -27.45 -31.62
CA HIS A 127 36.76 -27.08 -32.03
C HIS A 127 37.86 -28.04 -31.55
N GLY A 128 37.59 -29.35 -31.53
CA GLY A 128 38.54 -30.38 -31.09
C GLY A 128 38.57 -30.62 -29.57
N THR A 129 37.80 -29.89 -28.78
CA THR A 129 37.62 -30.09 -27.34
C THR A 129 36.26 -30.75 -27.07
N ALA A 130 36.26 -31.82 -26.29
CA ALA A 130 35.02 -32.44 -25.79
C ALA A 130 34.55 -31.68 -24.54
N TYR A 131 33.27 -31.33 -24.49
CA TYR A 131 32.63 -30.71 -23.34
C TYR A 131 31.52 -31.61 -22.79
N ARG A 132 31.33 -31.57 -21.47
CA ARG A 132 30.24 -32.23 -20.76
C ARG A 132 29.49 -31.21 -19.90
N ARG A 133 28.17 -31.35 -19.86
CA ARG A 133 27.28 -30.57 -19.01
C ARG A 133 26.85 -31.38 -17.80
N PHE A 134 26.96 -30.81 -16.60
CA PHE A 134 26.63 -31.48 -15.34
C PHE A 134 25.64 -30.67 -14.52
N ALA A 135 24.86 -31.35 -13.67
CA ALA A 135 24.06 -30.71 -12.63
C ALA A 135 24.82 -30.74 -11.29
N LEU A 136 25.24 -29.57 -10.78
CA LEU A 136 25.74 -29.43 -9.42
C LEU A 136 24.61 -28.91 -8.52
N GLU A 137 24.30 -29.66 -7.45
CA GLU A 137 23.34 -29.23 -6.44
C GLU A 137 24.10 -28.72 -5.20
N LEU A 138 23.88 -27.46 -4.85
CA LEU A 138 24.38 -26.88 -3.61
C LEU A 138 23.31 -26.98 -2.52
N ALA A 139 23.76 -27.07 -1.26
CA ALA A 139 22.87 -27.07 -0.12
C ALA A 139 21.99 -25.80 -0.11
N PRO A 140 20.70 -25.90 0.25
CA PRO A 140 19.82 -24.74 0.34
C PRO A 140 20.39 -23.63 1.23
N LEU A 141 20.14 -22.39 0.85
CA LEU A 141 20.52 -21.22 1.63
C LEU A 141 19.29 -20.61 2.30
N ASP A 142 19.44 -20.32 3.59
CA ASP A 142 18.43 -19.64 4.40
C ASP A 142 18.61 -18.12 4.35
N ALA A 143 19.82 -17.63 4.12
CA ALA A 143 20.10 -16.21 3.92
C ALA A 143 19.59 -15.77 2.54
N THR A 144 18.62 -14.87 2.52
CA THR A 144 18.23 -14.14 1.30
C THR A 144 19.24 -13.04 1.01
N GLY A 145 19.52 -12.76 -0.26
CA GLY A 145 20.45 -11.70 -0.64
C GLY A 145 21.16 -11.95 -1.96
N TYR A 146 22.21 -11.16 -2.18
CA TYR A 146 23.05 -11.19 -3.37
C TYR A 146 24.40 -11.80 -3.00
N HIS A 147 24.63 -13.04 -3.44
CA HIS A 147 25.82 -13.82 -3.12
C HIS A 147 26.69 -14.00 -4.37
N HIS A 148 27.95 -14.37 -4.15
CA HIS A 148 28.91 -14.54 -5.22
C HIS A 148 29.47 -15.96 -5.20
N LEU A 149 29.37 -16.68 -6.32
CA LEU A 149 29.92 -18.02 -6.47
C LEU A 149 31.06 -18.01 -7.49
N GLU A 150 32.22 -18.52 -7.09
CA GLU A 150 33.37 -18.74 -7.95
C GLU A 150 33.69 -20.22 -8.07
N LEU A 151 34.22 -20.63 -9.23
CA LEU A 151 34.80 -21.96 -9.43
C LEU A 151 36.31 -21.86 -9.59
N GLU A 152 37.01 -22.80 -8.99
CA GLU A 152 38.43 -23.08 -9.24
C GLU A 152 38.52 -24.39 -10.04
N LEU A 153 38.88 -24.23 -11.32
CA LEU A 153 39.02 -25.35 -12.26
C LEU A 153 40.45 -25.91 -12.24
N PRO A 154 40.66 -27.21 -12.58
CA PRO A 154 41.95 -27.89 -12.40
C PRO A 154 43.15 -27.30 -13.19
N ASP A 155 42.89 -26.67 -14.34
CA ASP A 155 43.91 -26.16 -15.28
C ASP A 155 43.75 -24.66 -15.61
N GLY A 156 43.00 -23.90 -14.81
CA GLY A 156 42.66 -22.52 -15.12
C GLY A 156 43.17 -21.51 -14.09
N ASP A 157 43.90 -20.50 -14.54
CA ASP A 157 44.14 -19.27 -13.75
C ASP A 157 42.85 -18.44 -13.61
N ALA A 158 41.93 -18.58 -14.57
CA ALA A 158 40.62 -17.93 -14.53
C ALA A 158 39.71 -18.63 -13.52
N ARG A 159 39.05 -17.84 -12.68
CA ARG A 159 37.99 -18.28 -11.76
C ARG A 159 36.63 -17.87 -12.34
N PRO A 160 35.91 -18.76 -13.05
CA PRO A 160 34.56 -18.44 -13.50
C PRO A 160 33.70 -18.07 -12.30
N ALA A 161 32.93 -17.00 -12.44
CA ALA A 161 32.14 -16.46 -11.35
C ALA A 161 30.72 -16.16 -11.81
N MET A 162 29.79 -16.20 -10.86
CA MET A 162 28.40 -15.85 -11.08
C MET A 162 27.78 -15.19 -9.86
N GLN A 163 26.72 -14.42 -10.09
CA GLN A 163 25.85 -13.98 -9.00
C GLN A 163 24.85 -15.08 -8.64
N LEU A 164 24.69 -15.33 -7.35
CA LEU A 164 23.65 -16.19 -6.81
C LEU A 164 22.68 -15.32 -6.00
N ILE A 165 21.45 -15.17 -6.48
CA ILE A 165 20.43 -14.35 -5.82
C ILE A 165 19.45 -15.29 -5.10
N ILE A 166 19.37 -15.16 -3.77
CA ILE A 166 18.43 -15.92 -2.95
C ILE A 166 17.25 -15.04 -2.55
N THR A 167 16.06 -15.41 -3.00
CA THR A 167 14.85 -14.58 -2.90
C THR A 167 13.86 -15.13 -1.86
N PRO A 168 13.09 -14.26 -1.19
CA PRO A 168 11.98 -14.68 -0.35
C PRO A 168 10.82 -15.20 -1.21
N ALA A 169 9.83 -15.83 -0.57
CA ALA A 169 8.65 -16.35 -1.27
C ALA A 169 7.70 -15.25 -1.78
N ALA A 170 7.63 -14.11 -1.09
CA ALA A 170 6.71 -13.03 -1.39
C ALA A 170 7.25 -11.65 -0.95
N CYS A 171 6.69 -10.60 -1.54
CA CYS A 171 6.88 -9.20 -1.18
C CYS A 171 6.41 -8.91 0.26
N TYR A 172 6.89 -7.80 0.81
CA TYR A 172 6.48 -7.31 2.12
C TYR A 172 4.99 -6.97 2.16
N GLN A 173 4.32 -7.30 3.27
CA GLN A 173 2.95 -6.91 3.57
C GLN A 173 2.93 -6.09 4.87
N PRO A 174 2.47 -4.84 4.85
CA PRO A 174 2.29 -4.03 6.06
C PRO A 174 1.21 -4.60 6.99
N ASP A 175 1.40 -4.46 8.31
CA ASP A 175 0.44 -4.93 9.31
C ASP A 175 -0.94 -4.28 9.15
N ALA A 176 -0.99 -3.02 8.70
CA ALA A 176 -2.21 -2.26 8.48
C ALA A 176 -3.18 -2.88 7.45
N ILE A 177 -2.68 -3.78 6.59
CA ILE A 177 -3.49 -4.49 5.59
C ILE A 177 -3.50 -6.01 5.79
N ALA A 178 -2.99 -6.50 6.92
CA ALA A 178 -3.06 -7.92 7.29
C ALA A 178 -4.50 -8.33 7.67
N GLY A 179 -4.83 -9.62 7.50
CA GLY A 179 -6.14 -10.16 7.91
C GLY A 179 -7.32 -9.53 7.17
N GLU A 180 -8.13 -8.71 7.85
CA GLU A 180 -9.23 -7.93 7.26
C GLU A 180 -8.90 -6.42 7.15
N GLY A 181 -7.65 -6.04 7.44
CA GLY A 181 -7.17 -4.66 7.38
C GLY A 181 -7.32 -4.06 5.97
N ARG A 182 -7.83 -2.83 5.92
CA ARG A 182 -8.04 -2.03 4.72
C ARG A 182 -7.65 -0.59 5.01
N VAL A 183 -6.99 0.06 4.06
CA VAL A 183 -6.53 1.45 4.19
C VAL A 183 -6.94 2.28 3.00
N TRP A 184 -6.92 3.61 3.18
CA TRP A 184 -7.15 4.56 2.12
C TRP A 184 -6.15 5.71 2.16
N GLY A 185 -6.06 6.45 1.06
CA GLY A 185 -5.28 7.69 1.00
C GLY A 185 -5.43 8.44 -0.31
N PRO A 186 -4.95 9.70 -0.38
CA PRO A 186 -4.97 10.46 -1.61
C PRO A 186 -3.88 9.98 -2.58
N ALA A 187 -4.21 9.90 -3.87
CA ALA A 187 -3.22 9.79 -4.95
C ALA A 187 -3.15 11.14 -5.66
N VAL A 188 -2.00 11.80 -5.62
CA VAL A 188 -1.82 13.16 -6.12
C VAL A 188 -0.77 13.22 -7.20
N GLN A 189 -0.95 14.16 -8.13
CA GLN A 189 0.13 14.62 -8.99
C GLN A 189 0.88 15.72 -8.23
N LEU A 190 2.05 15.41 -7.67
CA LEU A 190 2.79 16.28 -6.75
C LEU A 190 3.02 17.67 -7.35
N TYR A 191 3.44 17.74 -8.62
CA TYR A 191 3.68 19.01 -9.32
C TYR A 191 2.43 19.91 -9.34
N GLY A 192 1.23 19.32 -9.32
CA GLY A 192 -0.05 19.99 -9.39
C GLY A 192 -0.56 20.52 -8.05
N LEU A 193 0.06 20.16 -6.92
CA LEU A 193 -0.35 20.66 -5.61
C LEU A 193 -0.17 22.18 -5.51
N ARG A 194 -1.13 22.82 -4.85
CA ARG A 194 -1.04 24.22 -4.43
C ARG A 194 -0.87 24.29 -2.93
N SER A 195 -0.03 25.20 -2.48
CA SER A 195 0.04 25.61 -1.08
C SER A 195 0.23 27.12 -1.00
N ARG A 196 0.14 27.71 0.19
CA ARG A 196 0.39 29.15 0.39
C ARG A 196 1.87 29.56 0.26
N ARG A 197 2.77 28.57 0.20
CA ARG A 197 4.23 28.76 0.23
C ARG A 197 4.94 28.41 -1.09
N ASN A 198 4.55 27.32 -1.75
CA ASN A 198 5.34 26.77 -2.86
C ASN A 198 5.57 27.75 -4.03
N TRP A 199 6.59 27.49 -4.84
CA TRP A 199 7.04 28.45 -5.87
C TRP A 199 6.27 28.32 -7.19
N GLY A 200 5.02 27.83 -7.17
CA GLY A 200 4.17 27.62 -8.35
C GLY A 200 4.05 26.16 -8.81
N MET A 201 4.68 25.24 -8.09
CA MET A 201 4.68 23.79 -8.30
C MET A 201 4.78 23.14 -6.93
N GLY A 202 4.05 22.03 -6.71
CA GLY A 202 4.15 21.30 -5.44
C GLY A 202 5.56 20.75 -5.20
N ASP A 203 6.01 20.79 -3.96
CA ASP A 203 7.36 20.37 -3.54
C ASP A 203 7.36 19.40 -2.35
N PHE A 204 8.53 18.99 -1.87
CA PHE A 204 8.62 18.01 -0.78
C PHE A 204 8.07 18.51 0.56
N THR A 205 8.05 19.82 0.82
CA THR A 205 7.38 20.31 2.02
C THR A 205 5.86 20.23 1.88
N ASP A 206 5.32 20.51 0.70
CA ASP A 206 3.89 20.30 0.42
C ASP A 206 3.51 18.82 0.60
N LEU A 207 4.33 17.91 0.10
CA LEU A 207 4.13 16.47 0.28
C LEU A 207 4.19 16.06 1.75
N ARG A 208 5.15 16.59 2.52
CA ARG A 208 5.25 16.35 3.97
C ARG A 208 4.00 16.85 4.71
N ASN A 209 3.48 18.03 4.34
CA ASN A 209 2.27 18.58 4.93
C ASN A 209 1.04 17.74 4.59
N LEU A 210 0.94 17.25 3.35
CA LEU A 210 -0.11 16.35 2.90
C LEU A 210 -0.09 15.02 3.66
N VAL A 211 1.09 14.47 3.95
CA VAL A 211 1.25 13.29 4.82
C VAL A 211 0.66 13.55 6.20
N GLY A 212 0.99 14.69 6.82
CA GLY A 212 0.46 15.09 8.12
C GLY A 212 -1.06 15.19 8.13
N SER A 213 -1.64 15.93 7.17
CA SER A 213 -3.10 16.10 7.09
C SER A 213 -3.85 14.81 6.73
N THR A 214 -3.23 13.94 5.93
CA THR A 214 -3.78 12.60 5.63
C THR A 214 -3.84 11.72 6.88
N ALA A 215 -2.78 11.75 7.71
CA ALA A 215 -2.77 11.03 8.98
C ALA A 215 -3.92 11.47 9.88
N GLU A 216 -4.10 12.80 10.04
CA GLU A 216 -5.16 13.39 10.84
C GLU A 216 -6.57 13.05 10.31
N ALA A 217 -6.70 12.88 8.98
CA ALA A 217 -7.92 12.40 8.34
C ALA A 217 -8.18 10.89 8.54
N GLY A 218 -7.20 10.12 9.04
CA GLY A 218 -7.28 8.67 9.20
C GLY A 218 -6.85 7.88 7.96
N GLY A 219 -6.21 8.53 6.99
CA GLY A 219 -5.57 7.85 5.86
C GLY A 219 -4.26 7.18 6.28
N ALA A 220 -3.84 6.14 5.55
CA ALA A 220 -2.65 5.36 5.87
C ALA A 220 -1.59 5.37 4.76
N ILE A 221 -1.87 6.00 3.62
CA ILE A 221 -1.03 6.01 2.43
C ILE A 221 -1.14 7.36 1.73
N VAL A 222 -0.07 7.84 1.07
CA VAL A 222 -0.13 9.01 0.17
C VAL A 222 0.60 8.65 -1.11
N GLY A 223 -0.12 8.69 -2.24
CA GLY A 223 0.40 8.37 -3.55
C GLY A 223 0.89 9.57 -4.32
N VAL A 224 2.02 9.43 -5.02
CA VAL A 224 2.56 10.46 -5.92
C VAL A 224 2.85 9.88 -7.30
N ASN A 225 2.85 10.74 -8.31
CA ASN A 225 3.44 10.43 -9.62
C ASN A 225 4.93 10.05 -9.50
N PRO A 226 5.52 9.49 -10.57
CA PRO A 226 6.95 9.22 -10.58
C PRO A 226 7.78 10.47 -10.25
N LEU A 227 8.76 10.32 -9.34
CA LEU A 227 9.61 11.43 -8.87
C LEU A 227 10.98 11.46 -9.58
N HIS A 228 11.13 10.66 -10.64
CA HIS A 228 12.36 10.41 -11.39
C HIS A 228 13.06 11.66 -11.90
N ALA A 229 14.39 11.66 -11.93
CA ALA A 229 15.20 12.73 -12.46
C ALA A 229 14.86 13.00 -13.93
N LEU A 230 14.43 14.24 -14.21
CA LEU A 230 14.17 14.74 -15.56
C LEU A 230 15.46 15.38 -16.11
N PHE A 231 15.35 16.51 -16.82
CA PHE A 231 16.47 17.12 -17.54
C PHE A 231 16.81 18.50 -16.98
N PRO A 232 17.86 18.66 -16.16
CA PRO A 232 18.22 19.96 -15.58
C PRO A 232 18.53 21.06 -16.60
N HIS A 233 18.98 20.67 -17.81
CA HIS A 233 19.27 21.58 -18.91
C HIS A 233 18.02 22.02 -19.69
N ASP A 234 16.91 21.28 -19.58
CA ASP A 234 15.65 21.52 -20.31
C ASP A 234 14.44 21.19 -19.43
N ALA A 235 14.02 22.18 -18.62
CA ALA A 235 12.86 22.07 -17.76
C ALA A 235 11.52 21.99 -18.53
N GLY A 236 11.52 22.12 -19.86
CA GLY A 236 10.33 21.94 -20.69
C GLY A 236 9.93 20.48 -20.90
N ARG A 237 10.82 19.53 -20.58
CA ARG A 237 10.54 18.08 -20.63
C ARG A 237 9.92 17.63 -19.32
N VAL A 238 8.59 17.59 -19.29
CA VAL A 238 7.82 17.51 -18.03
C VAL A 238 7.25 16.13 -17.71
N SER A 239 7.22 15.21 -18.67
CA SER A 239 6.61 13.88 -18.48
C SER A 239 7.37 13.05 -17.43
N PRO A 240 6.73 12.66 -16.32
CA PRO A 240 7.32 11.76 -15.32
C PRO A 240 7.65 10.36 -15.86
N TYR A 241 7.08 10.00 -17.01
CA TYR A 241 7.22 8.70 -17.67
C TYR A 241 8.26 8.68 -18.80
N SER A 242 8.92 9.82 -19.06
CA SER A 242 10.12 9.86 -19.92
C SER A 242 11.30 10.51 -19.19
N PRO A 243 11.71 9.97 -18.02
CA PRO A 243 12.77 10.57 -17.22
C PRO A 243 14.16 10.37 -17.84
N SER A 244 15.12 11.20 -17.43
CA SER A 244 16.54 10.96 -17.72
C SER A 244 17.06 9.74 -16.97
N SER A 245 16.63 9.57 -15.71
CA SER A 245 16.93 8.39 -14.91
C SER A 245 15.84 8.09 -13.88
N ARG A 246 15.49 6.82 -13.75
CA ARG A 246 14.55 6.31 -12.75
C ARG A 246 15.20 5.98 -11.39
N SER A 247 16.53 6.02 -11.30
CA SER A 247 17.27 5.78 -10.03
C SER A 247 17.45 7.04 -9.18
N PHE A 248 17.08 8.22 -9.70
CA PHE A 248 17.38 9.51 -9.10
C PHE A 248 16.17 10.44 -9.15
N ILE A 249 16.24 11.58 -8.47
CA ILE A 249 15.08 12.40 -8.14
C ILE A 249 15.08 13.70 -8.97
N ASN A 250 13.89 14.15 -9.39
CA ASN A 250 13.71 15.45 -10.02
C ASN A 250 13.94 16.58 -9.02
N TRP A 251 15.06 17.29 -9.18
CA TRP A 251 15.46 18.42 -8.31
C TRP A 251 14.44 19.56 -8.26
N THR A 252 13.54 19.68 -9.24
CA THR A 252 12.50 20.73 -9.22
C THR A 252 11.49 20.56 -8.08
N TYR A 253 11.43 19.39 -7.43
CA TYR A 253 10.63 19.16 -6.22
C TYR A 253 11.28 19.66 -4.92
N LEU A 254 12.50 20.19 -4.96
CA LEU A 254 13.14 20.79 -3.77
C LEU A 254 12.35 22.00 -3.25
N ASP A 255 12.03 22.01 -1.95
CA ASP A 255 11.70 23.25 -1.24
C ASP A 255 13.02 23.98 -0.93
N VAL A 256 13.27 25.08 -1.64
CA VAL A 256 14.52 25.85 -1.53
C VAL A 256 14.65 26.51 -0.15
N GLU A 257 13.54 26.92 0.46
CA GLU A 257 13.53 27.61 1.75
C GLU A 257 13.74 26.63 2.92
N ALA A 258 13.52 25.33 2.68
CA ALA A 258 13.78 24.25 3.64
C ALA A 258 15.23 23.71 3.61
N ILE A 259 16.07 24.19 2.68
CA ILE A 259 17.49 23.80 2.62
C ILE A 259 18.21 24.38 3.84
N PRO A 260 18.99 23.58 4.62
CA PRO A 260 19.66 24.05 5.82
C PRO A 260 20.56 25.28 5.62
N GLU A 261 21.17 25.42 4.45
CA GLU A 261 22.01 26.55 4.09
C GLU A 261 21.23 27.85 3.78
N TYR A 262 19.90 27.79 3.58
CA TYR A 262 19.07 28.98 3.31
C TYR A 262 18.99 29.97 4.48
N PRO A 263 18.71 29.56 5.74
CA PRO A 263 18.77 30.46 6.90
C PRO A 263 20.16 31.06 7.14
N GLU A 264 21.23 30.40 6.67
CA GLU A 264 22.63 30.83 6.84
C GLU A 264 23.10 31.83 5.76
N CYS A 265 22.31 32.03 4.70
CA CYS A 265 22.70 32.82 3.52
C CYS A 265 21.87 34.12 3.39
N PRO A 266 22.29 35.25 4.00
CA PRO A 266 21.60 36.53 3.87
C PRO A 266 21.42 37.00 2.42
N ALA A 267 22.35 36.64 1.52
CA ALA A 267 22.25 36.98 0.11
C ALA A 267 21.06 36.28 -0.58
N ALA A 268 20.85 34.99 -0.30
CA ALA A 268 19.70 34.24 -0.81
C ALA A 268 18.39 34.81 -0.24
N GLN A 269 18.35 35.07 1.07
CA GLN A 269 17.17 35.66 1.74
C GLN A 269 16.81 37.03 1.17
N ALA A 270 17.80 37.91 0.96
CA ALA A 270 17.57 39.23 0.39
C ALA A 270 17.06 39.17 -1.05
N LEU A 271 17.56 38.23 -1.86
CA LEU A 271 17.07 38.00 -3.23
C LEU A 271 15.62 37.51 -3.21
N VAL A 272 15.30 36.49 -2.41
CA VAL A 272 13.95 35.95 -2.29
C VAL A 272 12.99 37.01 -1.75
N ALA A 273 13.39 37.79 -0.75
CA ALA A 273 12.58 38.86 -0.16
C ALA A 273 12.41 40.10 -1.09
N SER A 274 13.17 40.19 -2.17
CA SER A 274 13.06 41.32 -3.11
C SER A 274 11.69 41.34 -3.79
N GLU A 275 11.14 42.55 -4.00
CA GLU A 275 9.82 42.70 -4.63
C GLU A 275 9.77 42.09 -6.02
N ARG A 276 10.88 42.13 -6.77
CA ARG A 276 10.99 41.49 -8.08
C ARG A 276 10.81 39.97 -7.99
N PHE A 277 11.47 39.31 -7.04
CA PHE A 277 11.40 37.87 -6.87
C PHE A 277 10.02 37.45 -6.35
N GLN A 278 9.50 38.17 -5.35
CA GLN A 278 8.16 37.94 -4.81
C GLN A 278 7.06 38.14 -5.86
N ALA A 279 7.16 39.15 -6.72
CA ALA A 279 6.24 39.33 -7.85
C ALA A 279 6.28 38.14 -8.82
N ARG A 280 7.47 37.61 -9.12
CA ARG A 280 7.62 36.40 -9.93
C ARG A 280 6.98 35.18 -9.26
N LEU A 281 7.20 34.97 -7.96
CA LEU A 281 6.56 33.86 -7.24
C LEU A 281 5.03 33.98 -7.22
N ARG A 282 4.48 35.19 -7.04
CA ARG A 282 3.03 35.43 -7.12
C ARG A 282 2.47 35.09 -8.50
N ASP A 283 3.16 35.46 -9.59
CA ASP A 283 2.77 35.08 -10.95
C ASP A 283 2.75 33.56 -11.14
N LEU A 284 3.85 32.89 -10.79
CA LEU A 284 3.97 31.42 -10.89
C LEU A 284 2.88 30.71 -10.09
N ARG A 285 2.60 31.18 -8.86
CA ARG A 285 1.56 30.63 -7.98
C ARG A 285 0.14 30.91 -8.47
N ALA A 286 -0.10 31.96 -9.24
CA ALA A 286 -1.43 32.30 -9.73
C ALA A 286 -1.88 31.43 -10.92
N ARG A 287 -0.94 30.92 -11.72
CA ARG A 287 -1.25 30.18 -12.97
C ARG A 287 -2.06 28.91 -12.75
N GLU A 288 -2.95 28.59 -13.68
CA GLU A 288 -3.72 27.34 -13.69
C GLU A 288 -2.86 26.11 -14.04
N MET A 289 -1.80 26.34 -14.82
CA MET A 289 -0.85 25.33 -15.23
C MET A 289 0.53 25.62 -14.62
N VAL A 290 1.27 24.57 -14.29
CA VAL A 290 2.66 24.65 -13.84
C VAL A 290 3.51 25.22 -14.98
N ASP A 291 4.19 26.33 -14.72
CA ASP A 291 5.25 26.85 -15.57
C ASP A 291 6.60 26.26 -15.12
N TYR A 292 6.90 25.06 -15.60
CA TYR A 292 8.11 24.33 -15.20
C TYR A 292 9.40 25.11 -15.49
N VAL A 293 9.47 25.81 -16.63
CA VAL A 293 10.64 26.62 -17.00
C VAL A 293 10.80 27.78 -16.02
N GLY A 294 9.71 28.49 -15.71
CA GLY A 294 9.70 29.58 -14.76
C GLY A 294 10.07 29.14 -13.33
N VAL A 295 9.51 28.02 -12.87
CA VAL A 295 9.80 27.41 -11.56
C VAL A 295 11.26 26.98 -11.47
N ALA A 296 11.75 26.21 -12.45
CA ALA A 296 13.14 25.75 -12.49
C ALA A 296 14.12 26.93 -12.52
N THR A 297 13.83 27.96 -13.33
CA THR A 297 14.65 29.19 -13.37
C THR A 297 14.71 29.87 -12.01
N ALA A 298 13.57 30.02 -11.33
CA ALA A 298 13.52 30.66 -10.02
C ALA A 298 14.27 29.86 -8.95
N LYS A 299 14.09 28.53 -8.91
CA LYS A 299 14.78 27.64 -7.98
C LYS A 299 16.29 27.63 -8.25
N ARG A 300 16.71 27.48 -9.50
CA ARG A 300 18.12 27.43 -9.90
C ARG A 300 18.89 28.70 -9.51
N GLU A 301 18.29 29.88 -9.72
CA GLU A 301 18.88 31.18 -9.35
C GLU A 301 19.29 31.21 -7.87
N ILE A 302 18.46 30.66 -6.98
CA ILE A 302 18.74 30.62 -5.53
C ILE A 302 19.63 29.43 -5.16
N LEU A 303 19.44 28.26 -5.76
CA LEU A 303 20.28 27.08 -5.53
C LEU A 303 21.75 27.34 -5.87
N GLU A 304 22.04 28.11 -6.92
CA GLU A 304 23.42 28.51 -7.27
C GLU A 304 24.03 29.49 -6.25
N VAL A 305 23.22 30.32 -5.58
CA VAL A 305 23.67 31.17 -4.46
C VAL A 305 23.94 30.31 -3.23
N LEU A 306 23.02 29.39 -2.91
CA LEU A 306 23.15 28.48 -1.77
C LEU A 306 24.33 27.52 -1.93
N TYR A 307 24.58 27.01 -3.14
CA TYR A 307 25.71 26.14 -3.40
C TYR A 307 27.04 26.87 -3.22
N ARG A 308 27.17 28.12 -3.68
CA ARG A 308 28.36 28.93 -3.40
C ARG A 308 28.58 29.14 -1.91
N HIS A 309 27.51 29.46 -1.19
CA HIS A 309 27.56 29.57 0.27
C HIS A 309 27.99 28.25 0.92
N PHE A 310 27.43 27.11 0.50
CA PHE A 310 27.79 25.77 0.94
C PHE A 310 29.27 25.47 0.67
N CYS A 311 29.79 25.82 -0.52
CA CYS A 311 31.20 25.63 -0.84
C CYS A 311 32.10 26.39 0.14
N GLU A 312 31.83 27.68 0.33
CA GLU A 312 32.62 28.57 1.17
C GLU A 312 32.57 28.22 2.67
N HIS A 313 31.38 27.90 3.19
CA HIS A 313 31.14 27.78 4.64
C HIS A 313 31.07 26.34 5.13
N HIS A 314 30.91 25.37 4.23
CA HIS A 314 30.85 23.95 4.59
C HIS A 314 31.91 23.13 3.88
N LEU A 315 31.98 23.16 2.54
CA LEU A 315 32.82 22.24 1.76
C LEU A 315 34.32 22.50 1.94
N HIS A 316 34.75 23.78 1.88
CA HIS A 316 36.16 24.16 2.01
C HIS A 316 36.72 23.98 3.43
N VAL A 317 35.86 24.05 4.45
CA VAL A 317 36.23 23.92 5.86
C VAL A 317 35.91 22.54 6.45
N ASP A 318 35.46 21.60 5.61
CA ASP A 318 35.01 20.24 5.98
C ASP A 318 34.07 20.22 7.20
N SER A 319 32.96 20.96 7.11
CA SER A 319 31.93 20.94 8.16
C SER A 319 31.19 19.59 8.22
N ALA A 320 30.28 19.43 9.20
CA ALA A 320 29.41 18.25 9.26
C ALA A 320 28.55 18.08 7.99
N ARG A 321 28.07 19.18 7.41
CA ARG A 321 27.30 19.15 6.14
C ARG A 321 28.14 18.67 4.97
N ALA A 322 29.41 19.09 4.89
CA ALA A 322 30.33 18.61 3.86
C ALA A 322 30.60 17.11 3.98
N ARG A 323 30.83 16.61 5.20
CA ARG A 323 30.99 15.17 5.43
C ARG A 323 29.72 14.38 5.10
N ALA A 324 28.53 14.93 5.36
CA ALA A 324 27.27 14.29 4.99
C ALA A 324 27.11 14.17 3.46
N LEU A 325 27.47 15.21 2.69
CA LEU A 325 27.51 15.11 1.23
C LEU A 325 28.52 14.06 0.75
N ARG A 326 29.73 14.03 1.31
CA ARG A 326 30.74 13.00 0.96
C ARG A 326 30.23 11.60 1.26
N GLN A 327 29.64 11.39 2.43
CA GLN A 327 29.04 10.10 2.81
C GLN A 327 27.90 9.70 1.85
N TYR A 328 27.05 10.63 1.45
CA TYR A 328 26.02 10.37 0.46
C TYR A 328 26.62 9.94 -0.89
N ARG A 329 27.66 10.64 -1.35
CA ARG A 329 28.37 10.31 -2.60
C ARG A 329 29.04 8.94 -2.51
N ASP A 330 29.70 8.63 -1.40
CA ASP A 330 30.34 7.34 -1.17
C ASP A 330 29.30 6.20 -1.15
N ALA A 331 28.14 6.43 -0.52
CA ALA A 331 27.06 5.44 -0.45
C ALA A 331 26.32 5.25 -1.79
N ALA A 332 26.14 6.32 -2.56
CA ALA A 332 25.49 6.27 -3.87
C ALA A 332 26.43 5.78 -4.98
N GLY A 333 27.74 5.98 -4.82
CA GLY A 333 28.80 5.47 -5.66
C GLY A 333 28.77 5.97 -7.12
N GLU A 334 29.34 5.15 -8.00
CA GLU A 334 29.41 5.43 -9.44
C GLU A 334 28.04 5.74 -10.12
N PRO A 335 26.89 5.14 -9.73
CA PRO A 335 25.58 5.59 -10.20
C PRO A 335 25.36 7.11 -10.15
N LEU A 336 25.67 7.73 -9.00
CA LEU A 336 25.46 9.17 -8.78
C LEU A 336 26.47 9.98 -9.58
N GLU A 337 27.73 9.56 -9.58
CA GLU A 337 28.79 10.25 -10.31
C GLU A 337 28.52 10.26 -11.81
N GLN A 338 28.00 9.16 -12.37
CA GLN A 338 27.62 9.10 -13.79
C GLN A 338 26.42 9.98 -14.11
N LEU A 339 25.40 10.04 -13.25
CA LEU A 339 24.30 11.01 -13.45
C LEU A 339 24.83 12.45 -13.43
N ALA A 340 25.65 12.80 -12.44
CA ALA A 340 26.18 14.15 -12.29
C ALA A 340 27.09 14.55 -13.47
N ARG A 341 27.93 13.63 -13.95
CA ARG A 341 28.73 13.81 -15.18
C ARG A 341 27.82 13.97 -16.40
N PHE A 342 26.80 13.14 -16.54
CA PHE A 342 25.84 13.23 -17.64
C PHE A 342 25.17 14.59 -17.68
N ASP A 343 24.61 15.05 -16.56
CA ASP A 343 23.89 16.32 -16.50
C ASP A 343 24.82 17.51 -16.79
N ALA A 344 26.06 17.46 -16.31
CA ALA A 344 27.08 18.48 -16.58
C ALA A 344 27.47 18.50 -18.06
N ILE A 345 27.76 17.34 -18.68
CA ILE A 345 28.12 17.23 -20.09
C ILE A 345 26.95 17.71 -20.96
N GLN A 346 25.75 17.19 -20.70
CA GLN A 346 24.54 17.58 -21.42
C GLN A 346 24.30 19.10 -21.32
N GLY A 347 24.40 19.66 -20.12
CA GLY A 347 24.23 21.10 -19.89
C GLY A 347 25.21 21.96 -20.68
N CYS A 348 26.49 21.59 -20.68
CA CYS A 348 27.53 22.29 -21.45
C CYS A 348 27.28 22.18 -22.96
N LEU A 349 27.08 20.96 -23.48
CA LEU A 349 26.88 20.74 -24.92
C LEU A 349 25.62 21.43 -25.46
N THR A 350 24.49 21.35 -24.74
CA THR A 350 23.25 22.02 -25.16
C THR A 350 23.30 23.55 -25.00
N SER A 351 24.25 24.08 -24.23
CA SER A 351 24.50 25.53 -24.19
C SER A 351 25.16 26.04 -25.49
N GLU A 352 25.96 25.19 -26.13
CA GLU A 352 26.64 25.47 -27.41
C GLU A 352 25.75 25.18 -28.61
N ASP A 353 25.04 24.05 -28.60
CA ASP A 353 24.14 23.64 -29.68
C ASP A 353 22.82 23.06 -29.14
N LYS A 354 21.72 23.77 -29.42
CA LYS A 354 20.36 23.36 -29.02
C LYS A 354 19.86 22.10 -29.72
N ALA A 355 20.51 21.66 -30.81
CA ALA A 355 20.19 20.40 -31.47
C ALA A 355 20.65 19.16 -30.66
N ILE A 356 21.54 19.33 -29.68
CA ILE A 356 22.02 18.24 -28.83
C ILE A 356 20.94 17.88 -27.80
N TRP A 357 20.10 16.92 -28.17
CA TRP A 357 18.90 16.52 -27.40
C TRP A 357 19.18 15.46 -26.31
N GLY A 358 20.35 14.82 -26.32
CA GLY A 358 20.77 13.75 -25.41
C GLY A 358 22.09 13.09 -25.87
N TRP A 359 22.57 12.09 -25.12
CA TRP A 359 23.87 11.44 -25.38
C TRP A 359 24.08 10.85 -26.79
N PRO A 360 23.06 10.35 -27.53
CA PRO A 360 23.27 9.85 -28.88
C PRO A 360 23.71 10.94 -29.86
N ALA A 361 23.40 12.21 -29.55
CA ALA A 361 23.80 13.37 -30.35
C ALA A 361 25.14 13.98 -29.88
N TRP A 362 25.79 13.44 -28.85
CA TRP A 362 27.09 13.94 -28.38
C TRP A 362 28.22 13.61 -29.36
N PRO A 363 29.35 14.34 -29.28
CA PRO A 363 30.61 13.86 -29.85
C PRO A 363 30.93 12.43 -29.40
N GLU A 364 31.48 11.62 -30.30
CA GLU A 364 31.73 10.19 -30.07
C GLU A 364 32.55 9.92 -28.80
N SER A 365 33.51 10.79 -28.50
CA SER A 365 34.37 10.71 -27.31
C SER A 365 33.63 10.76 -25.97
N TYR A 366 32.40 11.25 -25.92
CA TYR A 366 31.60 11.34 -24.69
C TYR A 366 30.50 10.26 -24.60
N ARG A 367 30.27 9.47 -25.66
CA ARG A 367 29.14 8.52 -25.70
C ARG A 367 29.33 7.29 -24.84
N ASP A 368 30.57 6.91 -24.56
CA ASP A 368 30.89 5.85 -23.60
C ASP A 368 31.18 6.48 -22.22
N PRO A 369 30.42 6.14 -21.16
CA PRO A 369 30.68 6.59 -19.79
C PRO A 369 32.09 6.31 -19.29
N ALA A 370 32.76 5.27 -19.81
CA ALA A 370 34.13 4.90 -19.46
C ALA A 370 35.21 5.56 -20.33
N ALA A 371 34.83 6.41 -21.30
CA ALA A 371 35.80 7.05 -22.18
C ALA A 371 36.72 8.03 -21.43
N PRO A 372 38.01 8.12 -21.79
CA PRO A 372 38.95 9.06 -21.17
C PRO A 372 38.48 10.51 -21.20
N ALA A 373 37.83 10.94 -22.28
CA ALA A 373 37.32 12.31 -22.41
C ALA A 373 36.25 12.65 -21.36
N VAL A 374 35.45 11.67 -20.91
CA VAL A 374 34.47 11.87 -19.83
C VAL A 374 35.19 12.12 -18.50
N ALA A 375 36.26 11.38 -18.21
CA ALA A 375 37.08 11.58 -17.01
C ALA A 375 37.84 12.91 -17.05
N GLU A 376 38.37 13.31 -18.21
CA GLU A 376 39.01 14.61 -18.42
C GLU A 376 38.03 15.76 -18.23
N PHE A 377 36.84 15.67 -18.83
CA PHE A 377 35.75 16.62 -18.61
C PHE A 377 35.41 16.71 -17.12
N ALA A 378 35.31 15.57 -16.43
CA ALA A 378 34.99 15.55 -15.01
C ALA A 378 36.04 16.22 -14.13
N ALA A 379 37.33 16.09 -14.48
CA ALA A 379 38.40 16.77 -13.78
C ALA A 379 38.35 18.29 -13.98
N VAL A 380 38.01 18.76 -15.19
CA VAL A 380 37.89 20.19 -15.52
C VAL A 380 36.63 20.82 -14.90
N HIS A 381 35.53 20.08 -14.83
CA HIS A 381 34.22 20.55 -14.38
C HIS A 381 33.81 19.98 -13.01
N ALA A 382 34.78 19.70 -12.13
CA ALA A 382 34.55 19.04 -10.83
C ALA A 382 33.52 19.76 -9.94
N ASP A 383 33.53 21.10 -9.94
CA ASP A 383 32.58 21.90 -9.17
C ASP A 383 31.14 21.78 -9.69
N LEU A 384 30.96 21.70 -11.01
CA LEU A 384 29.65 21.52 -11.64
C LEU A 384 29.09 20.11 -11.39
N ILE A 385 29.95 19.10 -11.45
CA ILE A 385 29.56 17.72 -11.10
C ILE A 385 29.18 17.65 -9.63
N THR A 386 29.95 18.29 -8.75
CA THR A 386 29.64 18.34 -7.32
C THR A 386 28.32 19.09 -7.06
N PHE A 387 28.00 20.13 -7.84
CA PHE A 387 26.70 20.79 -7.78
C PHE A 387 25.55 19.84 -8.14
N HIS A 388 25.64 19.07 -9.21
CA HIS A 388 24.61 18.09 -9.57
C HIS A 388 24.46 16.99 -8.52
N ALA A 389 25.57 16.50 -7.96
CA ALA A 389 25.53 15.54 -6.85
C ALA A 389 24.89 16.15 -5.58
N TRP A 390 25.18 17.43 -5.29
CA TRP A 390 24.57 18.16 -4.18
C TRP A 390 23.05 18.33 -4.34
N LEU A 391 22.56 18.58 -5.56
CA LEU A 391 21.11 18.62 -5.82
C LEU A 391 20.43 17.27 -5.54
N GLN A 392 21.04 16.16 -5.95
CA GLN A 392 20.50 14.82 -5.67
C GLN A 392 20.53 14.48 -4.17
N TRP A 393 21.59 14.87 -3.48
CA TRP A 393 21.68 14.74 -2.02
C TRP A 393 20.57 15.49 -1.30
N LEU A 394 20.34 16.76 -1.65
CA LEU A 394 19.25 17.55 -1.08
C LEU A 394 17.87 16.94 -1.38
N ALA A 395 17.67 16.40 -2.58
CA ALA A 395 16.41 15.79 -2.97
C ALA A 395 16.16 14.48 -2.20
N ASP A 396 17.20 13.66 -2.01
CA ASP A 396 17.15 12.47 -1.17
C ASP A 396 16.88 12.84 0.30
N GLU A 397 17.53 13.89 0.84
CA GLU A 397 17.33 14.37 2.22
C GLU A 397 15.88 14.84 2.46
N GLN A 398 15.31 15.62 1.54
CA GLN A 398 13.93 16.09 1.67
C GLN A 398 12.91 14.96 1.47
N LEU A 399 13.12 14.03 0.53
CA LEU A 399 12.25 12.87 0.36
C LEU A 399 12.34 11.90 1.55
N ALA A 400 13.54 11.72 2.11
CA ALA A 400 13.73 10.96 3.35
C ALA A 400 12.96 11.58 4.52
N ALA A 401 12.91 12.91 4.61
CA ALA A 401 12.12 13.61 5.62
C ALA A 401 10.61 13.36 5.45
N VAL A 402 10.10 13.33 4.21
CA VAL A 402 8.69 12.95 3.93
C VAL A 402 8.41 11.51 4.37
N GLY A 403 9.26 10.56 3.96
CA GLY A 403 9.13 9.15 4.35
C GLY A 403 9.20 8.97 5.87
N GLY A 404 10.10 9.71 6.54
CA GLY A 404 10.21 9.76 8.00
C GLY A 404 8.95 10.30 8.69
N GLU A 405 8.40 11.41 8.21
CA GLU A 405 7.14 11.99 8.72
C GLU A 405 5.99 10.98 8.62
N SER A 406 5.88 10.25 7.49
CA SER A 406 4.81 9.26 7.30
C SER A 406 4.84 8.16 8.37
N ARG A 407 6.03 7.69 8.72
CA ARG A 407 6.22 6.69 9.80
C ARG A 407 5.94 7.29 11.17
N GLN A 408 6.42 8.50 11.44
CA GLN A 408 6.21 9.19 12.74
C GLN A 408 4.73 9.49 13.01
N ARG A 409 3.98 9.84 11.96
CA ARG A 409 2.53 10.10 12.01
C ARG A 409 1.67 8.83 12.03
N GLY A 410 2.28 7.65 11.92
CA GLY A 410 1.58 6.37 11.98
C GLY A 410 0.79 6.01 10.72
N LEU A 411 1.17 6.51 9.54
CA LEU A 411 0.61 6.00 8.29
C LEU A 411 1.00 4.52 8.14
N GLY A 412 0.03 3.62 8.24
CA GLY A 412 0.24 2.17 8.23
C GLY A 412 0.90 1.61 6.95
N ILE A 413 0.90 2.37 5.85
CA ILE A 413 1.72 2.10 4.66
C ILE A 413 2.76 3.22 4.49
N GLY A 414 2.34 4.48 4.46
CA GLY A 414 3.24 5.62 4.29
C GLY A 414 3.26 6.17 2.86
N LEU A 415 4.44 6.58 2.38
CA LEU A 415 4.57 7.13 1.03
C LEU A 415 4.49 6.01 -0.02
N TYR A 416 3.64 6.23 -1.02
CA TYR A 416 3.46 5.39 -2.20
C TYR A 416 4.04 6.10 -3.42
N VAL A 417 5.13 5.54 -3.96
CA VAL A 417 5.82 6.10 -5.13
C VAL A 417 5.63 5.22 -6.36
N ASP A 418 5.94 5.76 -7.53
CA ASP A 418 5.62 5.17 -8.82
C ASP A 418 6.86 4.98 -9.70
N LEU A 419 7.10 3.74 -10.14
CA LEU A 419 8.20 3.37 -11.03
C LEU A 419 7.71 3.29 -12.47
N ALA A 420 8.15 4.22 -13.30
CA ALA A 420 7.84 4.26 -14.73
C ALA A 420 8.46 3.08 -15.49
N VAL A 421 7.78 2.64 -16.55
CA VAL A 421 8.17 1.48 -17.37
C VAL A 421 9.58 1.60 -17.99
N GLY A 422 10.01 2.82 -18.33
CA GLY A 422 11.28 3.08 -19.02
C GLY A 422 11.84 4.47 -18.75
N ALA A 423 13.02 4.74 -19.32
CA ALA A 423 13.66 6.05 -19.31
C ALA A 423 13.82 6.57 -20.75
N ASN A 424 14.05 7.87 -20.90
CA ASN A 424 14.23 8.51 -22.19
C ASN A 424 15.48 7.95 -22.93
N PRO A 425 15.42 7.73 -24.26
CA PRO A 425 16.54 7.16 -25.02
C PRO A 425 17.81 8.00 -24.96
N GLY A 426 17.68 9.32 -24.79
CA GLY A 426 18.80 10.25 -24.66
C GLY A 426 19.21 10.55 -23.23
N GLY A 427 18.61 9.89 -22.24
CA GLY A 427 18.82 10.14 -20.81
C GLY A 427 20.04 9.46 -20.20
N ALA A 428 20.35 9.84 -18.95
CA ALA A 428 21.50 9.34 -18.20
C ALA A 428 21.46 7.82 -17.97
N GLU A 429 20.26 7.27 -17.74
CA GLU A 429 20.11 5.83 -17.52
C GLU A 429 20.48 5.03 -18.77
N MET A 430 20.07 5.49 -19.95
CA MET A 430 20.36 4.82 -21.22
C MET A 430 21.81 5.03 -21.66
N TRP A 431 22.45 6.15 -21.28
CA TRP A 431 23.89 6.35 -21.47
C TRP A 431 24.72 5.34 -20.65
N ARG A 432 24.35 5.18 -19.37
CA ARG A 432 25.01 4.27 -18.43
C ARG A 432 24.79 2.80 -18.77
N TRP A 433 23.53 2.42 -18.99
CA TRP A 433 23.13 1.04 -19.24
C TRP A 433 22.99 0.74 -20.75
N GLN A 434 23.71 1.48 -21.60
CA GLN A 434 23.63 1.32 -23.05
C GLN A 434 23.88 -0.12 -23.50
N HIS A 435 24.79 -0.83 -22.84
CA HIS A 435 25.19 -2.20 -23.16
C HIS A 435 24.10 -3.24 -22.86
N VAL A 436 23.09 -2.92 -22.02
CA VAL A 436 21.93 -3.79 -21.75
C VAL A 436 20.63 -3.29 -22.39
N SER A 437 20.61 -2.04 -22.88
CA SER A 437 19.44 -1.47 -23.55
C SER A 437 19.21 -2.12 -24.91
N ALA A 438 17.93 -2.38 -25.21
CA ALA A 438 17.45 -2.78 -26.52
C ALA A 438 17.34 -1.56 -27.45
N GLY A 439 17.55 -1.79 -28.75
CA GLY A 439 17.26 -0.83 -29.83
C GLY A 439 15.79 -0.84 -30.26
N ALA A 440 14.87 -0.99 -29.31
CA ALA A 440 13.43 -1.03 -29.51
C ALA A 440 12.73 -0.29 -28.37
N HIS A 441 11.54 0.24 -28.63
CA HIS A 441 10.75 0.96 -27.64
C HIS A 441 9.67 0.05 -27.02
N ALA A 442 9.34 0.31 -25.76
CA ALA A 442 8.13 -0.22 -25.16
C ALA A 442 6.91 0.43 -25.81
N GLY A 443 5.83 -0.34 -25.91
CA GLY A 443 4.56 0.15 -26.41
C GLY A 443 3.40 -0.76 -26.01
N SER A 444 2.30 -0.61 -26.72
CA SER A 444 1.16 -1.51 -26.62
C SER A 444 0.57 -1.81 -28.01
N PRO A 445 0.01 -3.02 -28.20
CA PRO A 445 -0.84 -3.26 -29.37
C PRO A 445 -2.11 -2.39 -29.26
N PRO A 446 -2.88 -2.26 -30.36
CA PRO A 446 -4.18 -1.59 -30.32
C PRO A 446 -5.11 -2.14 -29.20
N ASP A 447 -5.74 -1.23 -28.47
CA ASP A 447 -6.68 -1.54 -27.38
C ASP A 447 -7.83 -0.51 -27.25
N ASP A 448 -8.72 -0.66 -26.27
CA ASP A 448 -9.92 0.15 -26.06
C ASP A 448 -9.57 1.60 -25.67
N PHE A 449 -8.36 1.85 -25.16
CA PHE A 449 -7.85 3.17 -24.77
C PHE A 449 -6.99 3.80 -25.85
N SER A 450 -6.32 2.99 -26.66
CA SER A 450 -5.46 3.41 -27.75
C SER A 450 -5.76 2.57 -28.98
N LEU A 451 -6.78 3.00 -29.71
CA LEU A 451 -7.31 2.27 -30.87
C LEU A 451 -6.29 2.11 -32.02
N LEU A 452 -5.16 2.82 -31.97
CA LEU A 452 -4.06 2.75 -32.94
C LEU A 452 -2.80 2.02 -32.38
N GLY A 453 -2.86 1.49 -31.16
CA GLY A 453 -1.67 1.06 -30.40
C GLY A 453 -0.87 2.26 -29.89
N GLN A 454 0.27 1.99 -29.25
CA GLN A 454 1.18 3.02 -28.75
C GLN A 454 2.65 2.64 -28.94
N ASP A 455 3.46 3.61 -29.33
CA ASP A 455 4.90 3.62 -29.08
C ASP A 455 5.14 4.65 -27.98
N TRP A 456 5.63 4.23 -26.81
CA TRP A 456 5.89 5.12 -25.69
C TRP A 456 7.20 5.89 -25.82
N GLY A 457 8.01 5.58 -26.84
CA GLY A 457 9.28 6.26 -27.12
C GLY A 457 10.35 6.03 -26.05
N VAL A 458 10.17 5.02 -25.19
CA VAL A 458 11.13 4.65 -24.14
C VAL A 458 11.76 3.30 -24.45
N PRO A 459 13.10 3.21 -24.56
CA PRO A 459 13.79 1.94 -24.69
C PRO A 459 13.64 1.06 -23.45
N THR A 460 13.92 -0.23 -23.64
CA THR A 460 13.75 -1.27 -22.63
C THR A 460 15.03 -2.07 -22.47
N PHE A 461 15.16 -2.84 -21.39
CA PHE A 461 16.31 -3.74 -21.25
C PHE A 461 16.13 -5.00 -22.08
N ALA A 462 17.16 -5.42 -22.83
CA ALA A 462 17.11 -6.70 -23.51
C ALA A 462 17.19 -7.85 -22.49
N PRO A 463 16.21 -8.79 -22.44
CA PRO A 463 16.12 -9.76 -21.35
C PRO A 463 17.40 -10.59 -21.13
N HIS A 464 18.04 -11.02 -22.22
CA HIS A 464 19.28 -11.78 -22.16
C HIS A 464 20.45 -10.93 -21.66
N LEU A 465 20.61 -9.67 -22.09
CA LEU A 465 21.67 -8.78 -21.59
C LEU A 465 21.43 -8.34 -20.15
N LEU A 466 20.16 -8.19 -19.75
CA LEU A 466 19.81 -7.93 -18.35
C LEU A 466 20.23 -9.10 -17.46
N ARG A 467 20.06 -10.34 -17.93
CA ARG A 467 20.55 -11.55 -17.26
C ARG A 467 22.09 -11.61 -17.25
N GLU A 468 22.75 -11.25 -18.35
CA GLU A 468 24.22 -11.13 -18.41
C GLU A 468 24.78 -10.13 -17.40
N ALA A 469 24.08 -9.02 -17.20
CA ALA A 469 24.39 -8.04 -16.16
C ALA A 469 23.91 -8.45 -14.75
N ALA A 470 23.54 -9.73 -14.56
CA ALA A 470 23.03 -10.28 -13.30
C ALA A 470 21.91 -9.44 -12.67
N TYR A 471 21.03 -8.87 -13.50
CA TYR A 471 19.92 -8.00 -13.12
C TYR A 471 20.33 -6.70 -12.39
N ALA A 472 21.60 -6.31 -12.39
CA ALA A 472 22.09 -5.12 -11.70
C ALA A 472 21.28 -3.83 -11.98
N PRO A 473 20.88 -3.52 -13.23
CA PRO A 473 20.04 -2.35 -13.51
C PRO A 473 18.69 -2.40 -12.78
N MET A 474 18.01 -3.55 -12.79
CA MET A 474 16.70 -3.70 -12.13
C MET A 474 16.81 -3.61 -10.61
N ILE A 475 17.85 -4.22 -10.02
CA ILE A 475 18.11 -4.18 -8.58
C ILE A 475 18.35 -2.74 -8.13
N GLU A 476 19.13 -1.98 -8.89
CA GLU A 476 19.39 -0.57 -8.59
C GLU A 476 18.10 0.27 -8.62
N LEU A 477 17.27 0.09 -9.65
CA LEU A 477 15.99 0.80 -9.78
C LEU A 477 15.07 0.53 -8.60
N LEU A 478 14.93 -0.73 -8.19
CA LEU A 478 14.10 -1.11 -7.05
C LEU A 478 14.61 -0.51 -5.74
N ARG A 479 15.92 -0.58 -5.49
CA ARG A 479 16.54 0.01 -4.28
C ARG A 479 16.34 1.51 -4.21
N ALA A 480 16.54 2.22 -5.31
CA ALA A 480 16.37 3.66 -5.36
C ALA A 480 14.93 4.07 -5.03
N ASN A 481 13.95 3.37 -5.61
CA ASN A 481 12.55 3.73 -5.48
C ASN A 481 11.89 3.24 -4.17
N MET A 482 12.43 2.21 -3.53
CA MET A 482 11.87 1.70 -2.27
C MET A 482 12.48 2.34 -1.01
N ARG A 483 13.65 2.99 -1.10
CA ARG A 483 14.43 3.48 0.06
C ARG A 483 13.62 4.31 1.06
N HIS A 484 12.80 5.23 0.58
CA HIS A 484 12.03 6.18 1.40
C HIS A 484 10.52 5.94 1.36
N ALA A 485 10.08 4.89 0.66
CA ALA A 485 8.68 4.57 0.41
C ALA A 485 8.21 3.40 1.27
N GLY A 486 6.92 3.39 1.58
CA GLY A 486 6.24 2.23 2.15
C GLY A 486 5.44 1.42 1.13
N ALA A 487 5.25 1.97 -0.08
CA ALA A 487 4.69 1.25 -1.21
C ALA A 487 5.31 1.71 -2.55
N LEU A 488 5.42 0.77 -3.49
CA LEU A 488 5.89 1.01 -4.86
C LEU A 488 4.83 0.53 -5.86
N ARG A 489 4.38 1.42 -6.74
CA ARG A 489 3.71 1.05 -8.00
C ARG A 489 4.77 0.63 -9.00
N ILE A 490 4.60 -0.53 -9.62
CA ILE A 490 5.30 -0.88 -10.85
C ILE A 490 4.34 -0.62 -12.00
N ASP A 491 4.60 0.44 -12.76
CA ASP A 491 3.88 0.80 -13.98
C ASP A 491 4.05 -0.32 -15.02
N HIS A 492 2.94 -0.70 -15.67
CA HIS A 492 2.90 -1.79 -16.64
C HIS A 492 3.59 -3.07 -16.13
N VAL A 493 3.11 -3.63 -15.01
CA VAL A 493 3.77 -4.77 -14.32
C VAL A 493 3.90 -6.01 -15.20
N MET A 494 3.11 -6.10 -16.27
CA MET A 494 3.25 -7.12 -17.29
C MET A 494 4.65 -7.18 -17.89
N GLY A 495 5.40 -6.06 -17.90
CA GLY A 495 6.79 -5.99 -18.33
C GLY A 495 7.74 -6.95 -17.60
N LEU A 496 7.36 -7.47 -16.43
CA LEU A 496 8.09 -8.54 -15.74
C LEU A 496 7.93 -9.91 -16.43
N ALA A 497 6.86 -10.12 -17.20
CA ALA A 497 6.57 -11.34 -17.96
C ALA A 497 6.76 -11.17 -19.46
N ARG A 498 6.26 -10.08 -20.04
CA ARG A 498 6.40 -9.75 -21.45
C ARG A 498 6.21 -8.26 -21.66
N LEU A 499 6.86 -7.72 -22.68
CA LEU A 499 6.69 -6.33 -23.08
C LEU A 499 6.47 -6.26 -24.58
N PHE A 500 5.53 -5.43 -25.03
CA PHE A 500 5.31 -5.21 -26.46
C PHE A 500 6.42 -4.28 -26.96
N TRP A 501 7.23 -4.79 -27.88
CA TRP A 501 8.35 -4.07 -28.45
C TRP A 501 7.99 -3.55 -29.83
N VAL A 502 8.17 -2.25 -30.02
CA VAL A 502 8.12 -1.60 -31.33
C VAL A 502 9.58 -1.38 -31.78
N PRO A 503 10.01 -1.95 -32.92
CA PRO A 503 11.35 -1.68 -33.44
C PRO A 503 11.53 -0.17 -33.66
N ALA A 504 12.70 0.37 -33.30
CA ALA A 504 12.95 1.80 -33.41
C ALA A 504 12.77 2.30 -34.85
N GLY A 505 11.92 3.32 -35.04
CA GLY A 505 11.60 3.90 -36.34
C GLY A 505 10.43 3.25 -37.09
N GLU A 506 9.85 2.17 -36.55
CA GLU A 506 8.66 1.51 -37.09
C GLU A 506 7.37 1.97 -36.38
N THR A 507 6.21 1.56 -36.89
CA THR A 507 4.90 1.84 -36.25
C THR A 507 4.52 0.74 -35.26
N PRO A 508 3.60 0.98 -34.31
CA PRO A 508 3.14 -0.06 -33.37
C PRO A 508 2.60 -1.34 -34.03
N ASN A 509 2.12 -1.26 -35.28
CA ASN A 509 1.65 -2.43 -36.04
C ASN A 509 2.76 -3.40 -36.42
N GLU A 510 4.02 -2.97 -36.41
CA GLU A 510 5.19 -3.81 -36.67
C GLU A 510 5.81 -4.36 -35.37
N GLY A 511 5.15 -4.14 -34.22
CA GLY A 511 5.59 -4.64 -32.93
C GLY A 511 5.09 -6.04 -32.60
N THR A 512 5.72 -6.68 -31.60
CA THR A 512 5.22 -7.93 -30.99
C THR A 512 5.71 -8.06 -29.55
N TYR A 513 5.23 -9.07 -28.82
CA TYR A 513 5.68 -9.31 -27.45
C TYR A 513 7.05 -9.99 -27.39
N VAL A 514 7.89 -9.51 -26.47
CA VAL A 514 9.14 -10.16 -26.05
C VAL A 514 8.98 -10.63 -24.61
N ALA A 515 9.26 -11.90 -24.34
CA ALA A 515 9.16 -12.51 -23.01
C ALA A 515 10.33 -12.14 -22.08
N TYR A 516 10.02 -11.98 -20.80
CA TYR A 516 10.94 -11.70 -19.71
C TYR A 516 10.90 -12.83 -18.66
N PRO A 517 11.99 -13.06 -17.93
CA PRO A 517 12.08 -14.14 -16.94
C PRO A 517 11.33 -13.79 -15.65
N ILE A 518 9.99 -13.91 -15.69
CA ILE A 518 9.08 -13.47 -14.61
C ILE A 518 9.44 -14.01 -13.23
N GLU A 519 9.78 -15.29 -13.09
CA GLU A 519 10.07 -15.87 -11.78
C GLU A 519 11.33 -15.26 -11.14
N GLU A 520 12.33 -14.95 -11.97
CA GLU A 520 13.57 -14.32 -11.50
C GLU A 520 13.32 -12.86 -11.13
N LEU A 521 12.58 -12.13 -11.98
CA LEU A 521 12.26 -10.72 -11.75
C LEU A 521 11.32 -10.53 -10.54
N LEU A 522 10.27 -11.34 -10.39
CA LEU A 522 9.41 -11.30 -9.20
C LEU A 522 10.14 -11.70 -7.93
N GLY A 523 11.06 -12.67 -8.01
CA GLY A 523 11.93 -13.00 -6.90
C GLY A 523 12.80 -11.81 -6.46
N ILE A 524 13.37 -11.07 -7.41
CA ILE A 524 14.16 -9.86 -7.12
C ILE A 524 13.28 -8.73 -6.57
N VAL A 525 12.08 -8.52 -7.13
CA VAL A 525 11.09 -7.56 -6.60
C VAL A 525 10.73 -7.91 -5.16
N ALA A 526 10.46 -9.18 -4.86
CA ALA A 526 10.15 -9.64 -3.51
C ALA A 526 11.33 -9.46 -2.55
N LEU A 527 12.55 -9.73 -3.00
CA LEU A 527 13.77 -9.51 -2.22
C LEU A 527 13.93 -8.04 -1.83
N GLU A 528 13.86 -7.12 -2.80
CA GLU A 528 14.02 -5.70 -2.53
C GLU A 528 12.83 -5.12 -1.75
N SER A 529 11.61 -5.61 -2.01
CA SER A 529 10.42 -5.27 -1.23
C SER A 529 10.58 -5.62 0.25
N GLN A 530 11.06 -6.83 0.57
CA GLN A 530 11.29 -7.27 1.94
C GLN A 530 12.41 -6.46 2.63
N ARG A 531 13.52 -6.20 1.93
CA ARG A 531 14.65 -5.42 2.46
C ARG A 531 14.25 -4.00 2.83
N ASN A 532 13.35 -3.39 2.05
CA ASN A 532 12.91 -2.01 2.25
C ASN A 532 11.59 -1.90 3.03
N ARG A 533 10.95 -3.02 3.39
CA ARG A 533 9.60 -3.05 4.00
C ARG A 533 8.60 -2.24 3.18
N CYS A 534 8.64 -2.46 1.86
CA CYS A 534 7.87 -1.70 0.90
C CYS A 534 6.85 -2.60 0.20
N LEU A 535 5.56 -2.30 0.36
CA LEU A 535 4.47 -2.97 -0.36
C LEU A 535 4.67 -2.81 -1.87
N VAL A 536 4.27 -3.81 -2.66
CA VAL A 536 4.32 -3.74 -4.13
C VAL A 536 2.90 -3.77 -4.69
N ILE A 537 2.60 -2.79 -5.54
CA ILE A 537 1.38 -2.74 -6.34
C ILE A 537 1.79 -2.84 -7.81
N GLY A 538 1.31 -3.87 -8.50
CA GLY A 538 1.51 -4.02 -9.93
C GLY A 538 0.34 -3.42 -10.68
N GLU A 539 0.59 -2.45 -11.55
CA GLU A 539 -0.44 -1.99 -12.46
C GLU A 539 -0.64 -3.02 -13.57
N ASP A 540 -1.76 -3.75 -13.50
CA ASP A 540 -2.13 -4.86 -14.37
C ASP A 540 -3.36 -4.56 -15.24
N LEU A 541 -3.31 -3.47 -16.01
CA LEU A 541 -4.37 -3.00 -16.92
C LEU A 541 -4.02 -3.30 -18.39
N GLY A 542 -5.02 -3.29 -19.27
CA GLY A 542 -4.86 -3.61 -20.69
C GLY A 542 -4.78 -5.13 -20.96
N THR A 543 -3.93 -5.55 -21.90
CA THR A 543 -3.83 -6.94 -22.38
C THR A 543 -3.00 -7.83 -21.44
N VAL A 544 -3.56 -8.14 -20.27
CA VAL A 544 -2.93 -8.95 -19.23
C VAL A 544 -2.78 -10.41 -19.68
N PRO A 545 -1.56 -11.01 -19.63
CA PRO A 545 -1.36 -12.43 -19.91
C PRO A 545 -2.15 -13.33 -18.95
N ASP A 546 -2.68 -14.43 -19.47
CA ASP A 546 -3.35 -15.45 -18.66
C ASP A 546 -2.45 -15.95 -17.52
N GLY A 547 -3.03 -16.04 -16.32
CA GLY A 547 -2.32 -16.49 -15.11
C GLY A 547 -1.41 -15.45 -14.46
N LEU A 548 -1.10 -14.30 -15.09
CA LEU A 548 -0.21 -13.29 -14.50
C LEU A 548 -0.74 -12.78 -13.15
N ARG A 549 -2.03 -12.48 -13.06
CA ARG A 549 -2.68 -12.02 -11.81
C ARG A 549 -2.51 -13.01 -10.66
N ASN A 550 -2.64 -14.30 -10.95
CA ASN A 550 -2.43 -15.35 -9.95
C ASN A 550 -0.97 -15.39 -9.49
N ARG A 551 -0.03 -15.24 -10.44
CA ARG A 551 1.40 -15.22 -10.11
C ARG A 551 1.78 -13.98 -9.29
N LEU A 552 1.29 -12.79 -9.65
CA LEU A 552 1.46 -11.57 -8.85
C LEU A 552 0.89 -11.79 -7.44
N ALA A 553 -0.27 -12.43 -7.33
CA ALA A 553 -0.91 -12.71 -6.06
C ALA A 553 -0.03 -13.61 -5.16
N GLU A 554 0.52 -14.69 -5.73
CA GLU A 554 1.44 -15.62 -5.02
C GLU A 554 2.69 -14.92 -4.45
N TYR A 555 3.22 -13.93 -5.18
CA TYR A 555 4.36 -13.12 -4.72
C TYR A 555 3.94 -11.95 -3.81
N GLY A 556 2.66 -11.83 -3.41
CA GLY A 556 2.19 -10.77 -2.53
C GLY A 556 2.07 -9.39 -3.19
N CYS A 557 2.11 -9.30 -4.52
CA CYS A 557 1.88 -8.03 -5.22
C CYS A 557 0.37 -7.73 -5.27
N LEU A 558 -0.02 -6.48 -4.99
CA LEU A 558 -1.41 -6.06 -5.17
C LEU A 558 -1.72 -5.82 -6.64
N SER A 559 -2.89 -6.25 -7.09
CA SER A 559 -3.44 -5.86 -8.40
C SER A 559 -3.97 -4.42 -8.35
N TYR A 560 -4.16 -3.78 -9.51
CA TYR A 560 -4.66 -2.42 -9.64
C TYR A 560 -6.03 -2.41 -10.34
N ARG A 561 -7.05 -1.85 -9.69
CA ARG A 561 -8.48 -2.02 -10.06
C ARG A 561 -9.22 -0.68 -10.20
N PRO A 562 -9.04 0.05 -11.31
CA PRO A 562 -9.82 1.24 -11.61
C PRO A 562 -11.29 0.89 -11.91
N LEU A 563 -12.23 1.63 -11.33
CA LEU A 563 -13.67 1.42 -11.46
C LEU A 563 -14.12 1.23 -12.92
N LEU A 564 -13.58 2.02 -13.85
CA LEU A 564 -14.00 2.03 -15.26
C LEU A 564 -13.87 0.66 -15.93
N PHE A 565 -12.92 -0.16 -15.50
CA PHE A 565 -12.57 -1.43 -16.16
C PHE A 565 -13.18 -2.65 -15.45
N GLU A 566 -13.78 -2.42 -14.29
CA GLU A 566 -14.32 -3.50 -13.46
C GLU A 566 -15.76 -3.80 -13.87
N ARG A 567 -15.86 -4.61 -14.93
CA ARG A 567 -17.10 -4.97 -15.61
C ARG A 567 -17.36 -6.48 -15.64
N ASP A 568 -18.64 -6.86 -15.60
CA ASP A 568 -19.08 -8.22 -15.89
C ASP A 568 -19.19 -8.48 -17.41
N GLY A 569 -19.51 -9.72 -17.80
CA GLY A 569 -19.67 -10.09 -19.23
C GLY A 569 -20.84 -9.40 -19.95
N ALA A 570 -21.77 -8.78 -19.23
CA ALA A 570 -22.83 -7.93 -19.81
C ALA A 570 -22.42 -6.44 -19.84
N GLY A 571 -21.25 -6.11 -19.28
CA GLY A 571 -20.67 -4.78 -19.13
C GLY A 571 -21.26 -3.97 -17.96
N ASN A 572 -21.99 -4.58 -17.02
CA ASN A 572 -22.37 -3.89 -15.79
C ASN A 572 -21.13 -3.71 -14.91
N PHE A 573 -21.13 -2.68 -14.05
CA PHE A 573 -20.07 -2.58 -13.04
C PHE A 573 -20.13 -3.75 -12.06
N ASN A 574 -18.96 -4.32 -11.75
CA ASN A 574 -18.81 -5.37 -10.76
C ASN A 574 -19.28 -4.85 -9.39
N PRO A 575 -20.09 -5.60 -8.62
CA PRO A 575 -20.45 -5.24 -7.25
C PRO A 575 -19.19 -5.17 -6.37
N PRO A 576 -19.17 -4.38 -5.28
CA PRO A 576 -17.97 -4.22 -4.45
C PRO A 576 -17.42 -5.55 -3.94
N ALA A 577 -18.29 -6.51 -3.61
CA ALA A 577 -17.91 -7.84 -3.15
C ALA A 577 -17.15 -8.69 -4.19
N ALA A 578 -17.23 -8.36 -5.49
CA ALA A 578 -16.53 -9.06 -6.56
C ALA A 578 -15.07 -8.58 -6.74
N TYR A 579 -14.69 -7.45 -6.14
CA TYR A 579 -13.32 -6.96 -6.21
C TYR A 579 -12.39 -7.87 -5.41
N PRO A 580 -11.17 -8.14 -5.91
CA PRO A 580 -10.20 -8.95 -5.20
C PRO A 580 -9.71 -8.22 -3.94
N ARG A 581 -9.51 -8.98 -2.85
CA ARG A 581 -8.91 -8.45 -1.61
C ARG A 581 -7.48 -7.96 -1.84
N GLN A 582 -6.65 -8.74 -2.54
CA GLN A 582 -5.26 -8.40 -2.82
C GLN A 582 -5.12 -7.40 -3.98
N ALA A 583 -5.69 -6.21 -3.78
CA ALA A 583 -5.71 -5.16 -4.77
C ALA A 583 -5.77 -3.76 -4.17
N LEU A 584 -5.39 -2.80 -5.01
CA LEU A 584 -5.66 -1.39 -4.88
C LEU A 584 -6.87 -1.04 -5.77
N VAL A 585 -7.85 -0.32 -5.22
CA VAL A 585 -9.02 0.20 -5.95
C VAL A 585 -9.00 1.73 -6.05
N CYS A 586 -9.48 2.27 -7.16
CA CYS A 586 -9.60 3.71 -7.37
C CYS A 586 -10.71 4.03 -8.40
N ALA A 587 -11.20 5.26 -8.41
CA ALA A 587 -12.20 5.69 -9.39
C ALA A 587 -11.57 5.84 -10.79
N GLY A 588 -10.46 6.57 -10.87
CA GLY A 588 -9.66 6.79 -12.06
C GLY A 588 -8.17 6.76 -11.78
N THR A 589 -7.37 7.11 -12.79
CA THR A 589 -5.92 7.31 -12.69
C THR A 589 -5.56 8.64 -13.33
N HIS A 590 -4.27 8.98 -13.36
CA HIS A 590 -3.81 10.20 -14.03
C HIS A 590 -3.95 10.15 -15.57
N ASP A 591 -4.09 8.95 -16.15
CA ASP A 591 -4.31 8.72 -17.59
C ASP A 591 -5.79 8.66 -17.99
N LEU A 592 -6.69 8.57 -16.99
CA LEU A 592 -8.11 8.42 -17.19
C LEU A 592 -8.84 9.75 -16.96
N PRO A 593 -10.03 9.94 -17.57
CA PRO A 593 -10.89 11.04 -17.20
C PRO A 593 -11.15 11.02 -15.69
N THR A 594 -11.16 12.21 -15.10
CA THR A 594 -11.78 12.40 -13.78
C THR A 594 -13.25 12.00 -13.83
N LEU A 595 -13.90 11.78 -12.69
CA LEU A 595 -15.33 11.47 -12.66
C LEU A 595 -16.16 12.55 -13.36
N ALA A 596 -15.82 13.83 -13.19
CA ALA A 596 -16.50 14.93 -13.88
C ALA A 596 -16.24 14.91 -15.39
N GLY A 597 -14.99 14.65 -15.80
CA GLY A 597 -14.65 14.54 -17.20
C GLY A 597 -15.32 13.35 -17.89
N LEU A 598 -15.39 12.22 -17.20
CA LEU A 598 -16.09 11.01 -17.64
C LEU A 598 -17.58 11.31 -17.82
N TRP A 599 -18.20 11.95 -16.82
CA TRP A 599 -19.63 12.24 -16.83
C TRP A 599 -20.02 13.15 -17.98
N ASN A 600 -19.21 14.18 -18.23
CA ASN A 600 -19.43 15.19 -19.26
C ASN A 600 -18.88 14.81 -20.64
N GLY A 601 -18.05 13.75 -20.74
CA GLY A 601 -17.44 13.30 -21.99
C GLY A 601 -16.30 14.21 -22.50
N THR A 602 -15.62 14.91 -21.60
CA THR A 602 -14.54 15.86 -21.97
C THR A 602 -13.32 15.14 -22.55
N ASP A 603 -13.04 13.91 -22.11
CA ASP A 603 -11.99 13.04 -22.65
C ASP A 603 -12.26 12.63 -24.09
N LEU A 604 -13.51 12.23 -24.40
CA LEU A 604 -13.90 11.86 -25.75
C LEU A 604 -13.87 13.07 -26.70
N ALA A 605 -14.29 14.24 -26.22
CA ALA A 605 -14.21 15.49 -26.96
C ALA A 605 -12.74 15.88 -27.25
N ALA A 606 -11.84 15.74 -26.28
CA ALA A 606 -10.41 16.00 -26.46
C ALA A 606 -9.79 15.04 -27.49
N ARG A 607 -10.13 13.74 -27.43
CA ARG A 607 -9.70 12.74 -28.41
C ARG A 607 -10.22 13.03 -29.83
N ASP A 608 -11.47 13.47 -29.97
CA ASP A 608 -12.05 13.83 -31.27
C ASP A 608 -11.33 15.05 -31.87
N ALA A 609 -11.05 16.07 -31.04
CA ALA A 609 -10.32 17.26 -31.47
C ALA A 609 -8.89 16.95 -31.95
N LEU A 610 -8.29 15.87 -31.45
CA LEU A 610 -6.96 15.40 -31.86
C LEU A 610 -6.99 14.33 -32.96
N GLY A 611 -8.18 13.94 -33.45
CA GLY A 611 -8.31 12.92 -34.51
C GLY A 611 -7.88 11.52 -34.07
N MET A 612 -8.05 11.19 -32.78
CA MET A 612 -7.57 9.93 -32.19
C MET A 612 -8.54 8.74 -32.35
N PHE A 613 -9.61 8.90 -33.13
CA PHE A 613 -10.52 7.82 -33.46
C PHE A 613 -10.20 7.26 -34.85
N PRO A 614 -10.16 5.92 -35.03
CA PRO A 614 -9.89 5.34 -36.35
C PRO A 614 -11.04 5.59 -37.35
N SER A 615 -12.27 5.84 -36.86
CA SER A 615 -13.42 6.18 -37.69
C SER A 615 -14.49 6.96 -36.92
N HIS A 616 -15.32 7.74 -37.64
CA HIS A 616 -16.50 8.42 -37.06
C HIS A 616 -17.50 7.44 -36.44
N GLN A 617 -17.63 6.23 -36.99
CA GLN A 617 -18.51 5.19 -36.46
C GLN A 617 -18.06 4.72 -35.07
N GLN A 618 -16.75 4.48 -34.89
CA GLN A 618 -16.20 4.10 -33.58
C GLN A 618 -16.29 5.23 -32.58
N ARG A 619 -16.06 6.48 -33.01
CA ARG A 619 -16.31 7.67 -32.19
C ARG A 619 -17.75 7.66 -31.68
N ASP A 620 -18.73 7.63 -32.58
CA ASP A 620 -20.16 7.71 -32.21
C ASP A 620 -20.57 6.55 -31.29
N ALA A 621 -20.04 5.34 -31.53
CA ALA A 621 -20.27 4.19 -30.66
C ALA A 621 -19.75 4.42 -29.22
N LEU A 622 -18.56 5.02 -29.04
CA LEU A 622 -18.02 5.31 -27.71
C LEU A 622 -18.80 6.41 -26.97
N PHE A 623 -19.30 7.43 -27.68
CA PHE A 623 -20.18 8.44 -27.08
C PHE A 623 -21.50 7.83 -26.58
N VAL A 624 -22.10 6.91 -27.36
CA VAL A 624 -23.29 6.16 -26.94
C VAL A 624 -22.98 5.21 -25.78
N ALA A 625 -21.85 4.48 -25.84
CA ALA A 625 -21.42 3.60 -24.77
C ALA A 625 -21.25 4.35 -23.44
N ARG A 626 -20.72 5.58 -23.46
CA ARG A 626 -20.59 6.42 -22.26
C ARG A 626 -21.94 6.73 -21.60
N ALA A 627 -23.00 6.92 -22.38
CA ALA A 627 -24.34 7.13 -21.83
C ALA A 627 -24.84 5.88 -21.10
N HIS A 628 -24.64 4.70 -21.68
CA HIS A 628 -24.94 3.44 -21.02
C HIS A 628 -24.09 3.20 -19.77
N ASP A 629 -22.80 3.60 -19.79
CA ASP A 629 -21.92 3.50 -18.64
C ASP A 629 -22.46 4.29 -17.45
N ARG A 630 -22.91 5.54 -17.65
CA ARG A 630 -23.51 6.36 -16.58
C ARG A 630 -24.73 5.67 -15.97
N ALA A 631 -25.65 5.19 -16.81
CA ALA A 631 -26.85 4.49 -16.35
C ALA A 631 -26.51 3.21 -15.56
N ARG A 632 -25.52 2.43 -16.03
CA ARG A 632 -25.05 1.22 -15.35
C ARG A 632 -24.39 1.54 -14.00
N LEU A 633 -23.67 2.66 -13.89
CA LEU A 633 -23.09 3.09 -12.63
C LEU A 633 -24.17 3.46 -11.62
N LEU A 634 -25.18 4.23 -12.03
CA LEU A 634 -26.31 4.60 -11.17
C LEU A 634 -27.07 3.35 -10.69
N ALA A 635 -27.32 2.39 -11.57
CA ALA A 635 -27.93 1.12 -11.21
C ALA A 635 -27.06 0.30 -10.23
N ALA A 636 -25.72 0.36 -10.35
CA ALA A 636 -24.82 -0.28 -9.40
C ALA A 636 -24.88 0.37 -8.02
N LEU A 637 -24.90 1.71 -7.96
CA LEU A 637 -25.08 2.46 -6.72
C LEU A 637 -26.43 2.18 -6.06
N GLU A 638 -27.50 2.07 -6.85
CA GLU A 638 -28.84 1.75 -6.37
C GLU A 638 -28.90 0.37 -5.71
N ARG A 639 -28.30 -0.66 -6.34
CA ARG A 639 -28.22 -2.02 -5.78
C ARG A 639 -27.47 -2.08 -4.46
N GLU A 640 -26.49 -1.21 -4.29
CA GLU A 640 -25.73 -1.06 -3.05
C GLU A 640 -26.37 -0.06 -2.07
N HIS A 641 -27.56 0.48 -2.34
CA HIS A 641 -28.21 1.48 -1.47
C HIS A 641 -27.33 2.72 -1.23
N LEU A 642 -26.53 3.12 -2.23
CA LEU A 642 -25.65 4.29 -2.21
C LEU A 642 -26.14 5.41 -3.12
N LEU A 643 -27.19 5.19 -3.91
CA LEU A 643 -27.76 6.22 -4.78
C LEU A 643 -28.29 7.39 -3.93
N PRO A 644 -27.83 8.64 -4.15
CA PRO A 644 -28.30 9.78 -3.36
C PRO A 644 -29.81 10.04 -3.53
N GLU A 645 -30.44 10.57 -2.47
CA GLU A 645 -31.87 10.91 -2.51
C GLU A 645 -32.19 11.89 -3.64
N GLY A 646 -33.27 11.61 -4.37
CA GLY A 646 -33.74 12.46 -5.48
C GLY A 646 -33.03 12.24 -6.82
N ILE A 647 -32.04 11.34 -6.89
CA ILE A 647 -31.41 10.92 -8.14
C ILE A 647 -32.09 9.64 -8.66
N SER A 648 -32.47 9.63 -9.94
CA SER A 648 -33.00 8.45 -10.63
C SER A 648 -31.88 7.71 -11.38
N ALA A 649 -31.96 6.38 -11.43
CA ALA A 649 -31.12 5.55 -12.30
C ALA A 649 -31.65 5.47 -13.76
N ASP A 650 -32.67 6.26 -14.09
CA ASP A 650 -33.28 6.31 -15.42
C ASP A 650 -32.27 6.85 -16.48
N PRO A 651 -31.93 6.04 -17.50
CA PRO A 651 -31.00 6.46 -18.56
C PRO A 651 -31.50 7.65 -19.39
N ASP A 652 -32.82 7.90 -19.44
CA ASP A 652 -33.41 8.99 -20.23
C ASP A 652 -33.38 10.34 -19.50
N SER A 653 -32.99 10.36 -18.22
CA SER A 653 -32.84 11.58 -17.42
C SER A 653 -31.57 11.54 -16.55
N PRO A 654 -30.37 11.57 -17.16
CA PRO A 654 -29.12 11.46 -16.42
C PRO A 654 -28.93 12.67 -15.48
N PRO A 655 -28.58 12.44 -14.20
CA PRO A 655 -28.36 13.53 -13.26
C PRO A 655 -27.10 14.32 -13.63
N ARG A 656 -26.98 15.54 -13.12
CA ARG A 656 -25.69 16.23 -13.07
C ARG A 656 -24.80 15.53 -12.04
N LEU A 657 -23.51 15.37 -12.34
CA LEU A 657 -22.54 14.93 -11.34
C LEU A 657 -22.35 16.05 -10.30
N ASP A 658 -22.78 15.77 -9.06
CA ASP A 658 -22.59 16.65 -7.92
C ASP A 658 -21.74 15.98 -6.83
N GLN A 659 -21.53 16.68 -5.72
CA GLN A 659 -20.69 16.16 -4.62
C GLN A 659 -21.27 14.89 -3.99
N ALA A 660 -22.60 14.76 -3.90
CA ALA A 660 -23.24 13.60 -3.30
C ALA A 660 -22.98 12.35 -4.15
N LEU A 661 -23.10 12.47 -5.47
CA LEU A 661 -22.83 11.38 -6.39
C LEU A 661 -21.34 11.01 -6.43
N ILE A 662 -20.42 11.99 -6.39
CA ILE A 662 -18.97 11.74 -6.28
C ILE A 662 -18.64 10.93 -5.02
N VAL A 663 -19.22 11.32 -3.87
CA VAL A 663 -19.04 10.63 -2.59
C VAL A 663 -19.65 9.22 -2.64
N ALA A 664 -20.82 9.04 -3.27
CA ALA A 664 -21.44 7.72 -3.44
C ALA A 664 -20.57 6.76 -4.27
N ILE A 665 -19.96 7.24 -5.36
CA ILE A 665 -19.04 6.43 -6.19
C ILE A 665 -17.81 6.00 -5.38
N HIS A 666 -17.26 6.89 -4.56
CA HIS A 666 -16.14 6.51 -3.69
C HIS A 666 -16.57 5.57 -2.56
N ALA A 667 -17.75 5.76 -1.96
CA ALA A 667 -18.29 4.84 -0.96
C ALA A 667 -18.51 3.43 -1.54
N TYR A 668 -18.93 3.34 -2.81
CA TYR A 668 -19.06 2.07 -3.53
C TYR A 668 -17.73 1.31 -3.61
N LEU A 669 -16.65 2.00 -3.95
CA LEU A 669 -15.30 1.41 -3.97
C LEU A 669 -14.79 1.09 -2.56
N ALA A 670 -15.09 1.93 -1.56
CA ALA A 670 -14.71 1.72 -0.16
C ALA A 670 -15.32 0.45 0.46
N ARG A 671 -16.45 -0.03 -0.09
CA ARG A 671 -17.07 -1.31 0.29
C ARG A 671 -16.34 -2.53 -0.25
N ALA A 672 -15.48 -2.37 -1.25
CA ALA A 672 -14.68 -3.49 -1.75
C ALA A 672 -13.84 -4.08 -0.60
N PRO A 673 -13.58 -5.40 -0.63
CA PRO A 673 -12.68 -6.03 0.34
C PRO A 673 -11.19 -5.69 0.05
N SER A 674 -10.91 -4.90 -0.99
CA SER A 674 -9.56 -4.54 -1.42
C SER A 674 -8.75 -3.84 -0.31
N GLN A 675 -7.48 -4.23 -0.18
CA GLN A 675 -6.58 -3.80 0.90
C GLN A 675 -6.27 -2.30 0.87
N VAL A 676 -6.22 -1.70 -0.32
CA VAL A 676 -5.87 -0.28 -0.50
C VAL A 676 -6.92 0.41 -1.36
N MET A 677 -7.36 1.60 -0.96
CA MET A 677 -8.16 2.50 -1.79
C MET A 677 -7.43 3.83 -2.00
N MET A 678 -7.33 4.27 -3.25
CA MET A 678 -6.77 5.57 -3.59
C MET A 678 -7.86 6.54 -4.06
N VAL A 679 -7.76 7.80 -3.60
CA VAL A 679 -8.70 8.88 -3.92
C VAL A 679 -7.96 10.00 -4.66
N GLN A 680 -8.45 10.39 -5.83
CA GLN A 680 -7.89 11.52 -6.56
C GLN A 680 -8.53 12.83 -6.06
N PRO A 681 -7.74 13.84 -5.63
CA PRO A 681 -8.29 15.12 -5.22
C PRO A 681 -8.98 15.86 -6.39
N GLU A 682 -8.61 15.58 -7.64
CA GLU A 682 -9.27 16.10 -8.84
C GLU A 682 -10.76 15.73 -8.85
N ASP A 683 -11.11 14.50 -8.46
CA ASP A 683 -12.49 14.04 -8.34
C ASP A 683 -13.20 14.74 -7.18
N VAL A 684 -12.55 14.82 -6.01
CA VAL A 684 -13.12 15.50 -4.83
C VAL A 684 -13.40 16.98 -5.12
N LEU A 685 -12.56 17.62 -5.93
CA LEU A 685 -12.71 19.02 -6.34
C LEU A 685 -13.65 19.21 -7.54
N GLY A 686 -14.07 18.13 -8.21
CA GLY A 686 -14.95 18.18 -9.38
C GLY A 686 -14.28 18.73 -10.64
N LEU A 687 -12.97 18.52 -10.81
CA LEU A 687 -12.23 18.99 -11.98
C LEU A 687 -12.56 18.13 -13.20
N GLU A 688 -12.72 18.72 -14.38
CA GLU A 688 -13.09 17.99 -15.61
C GLU A 688 -11.91 17.51 -16.45
N SER A 689 -10.75 18.14 -16.29
CA SER A 689 -9.56 17.83 -17.09
C SER A 689 -8.72 16.75 -16.42
N GLN A 690 -8.36 15.71 -17.16
CA GLN A 690 -7.36 14.73 -16.75
C GLN A 690 -5.94 15.32 -16.71
N ALA A 691 -5.06 14.69 -15.93
CA ALA A 691 -3.66 15.10 -15.79
C ALA A 691 -2.84 14.82 -17.05
N ASN A 692 -3.10 13.69 -17.70
CA ASN A 692 -2.47 13.27 -18.95
C ASN A 692 -3.51 12.67 -19.90
N LEU A 693 -3.42 12.99 -21.19
CA LEU A 693 -4.19 12.34 -22.24
C LEU A 693 -3.28 11.38 -23.03
N PRO A 694 -3.37 10.05 -22.80
CA PRO A 694 -2.52 9.08 -23.48
C PRO A 694 -2.56 9.20 -25.01
N GLY A 695 -1.40 9.06 -25.64
CA GLY A 695 -1.23 9.19 -27.09
C GLY A 695 -1.15 10.64 -27.61
N SER A 696 -1.27 11.65 -26.75
CA SER A 696 -1.04 13.06 -27.11
C SER A 696 0.39 13.51 -26.78
N ARG A 697 0.90 14.47 -27.56
CA ARG A 697 2.16 15.17 -27.27
C ARG A 697 1.92 16.45 -26.48
N ASP A 698 2.97 16.97 -25.84
CA ASP A 698 2.92 18.18 -25.02
C ASP A 698 2.54 19.47 -25.76
N ASP A 699 2.66 19.49 -27.10
CA ASP A 699 2.22 20.57 -27.99
C ASP A 699 0.74 20.45 -28.40
N GLN A 700 0.14 19.27 -28.22
CA GLN A 700 -1.24 18.96 -28.59
C GLN A 700 -2.20 19.05 -27.40
N HIS A 701 -1.75 18.60 -26.22
CA HIS A 701 -2.54 18.61 -24.98
C HIS A 701 -1.63 19.00 -23.81
N PRO A 702 -2.11 19.78 -22.82
CA PRO A 702 -1.30 20.24 -21.69
C PRO A 702 -1.10 19.14 -20.63
N ASN A 703 -0.45 18.05 -21.02
CA ASN A 703 -0.12 16.93 -20.13
C ASN A 703 0.80 17.37 -19.00
N TRP A 704 0.62 16.79 -17.81
CA TRP A 704 1.51 16.95 -16.65
C TRP A 704 1.67 18.38 -16.14
N ARG A 705 0.75 19.28 -16.49
CA ARG A 705 0.82 20.72 -16.16
C ARG A 705 -0.32 21.21 -15.29
N ARG A 706 -1.45 20.50 -15.23
CA ARG A 706 -2.63 20.97 -14.50
C ARG A 706 -2.37 21.07 -13.00
N ARG A 707 -2.77 22.18 -12.40
CA ARG A 707 -2.74 22.39 -10.94
C ARG A 707 -4.13 22.22 -10.34
N LEU A 708 -4.19 21.75 -9.10
CA LEU A 708 -5.43 21.71 -8.33
C LEU A 708 -5.95 23.12 -8.06
N THR A 709 -7.23 23.27 -7.69
CA THR A 709 -7.87 24.59 -7.51
C THR A 709 -7.90 25.07 -6.06
N LEU A 710 -7.46 24.25 -5.11
CA LEU A 710 -7.49 24.53 -3.68
C LEU A 710 -6.12 24.25 -3.04
N ASP A 711 -5.67 25.18 -2.20
CA ASP A 711 -4.45 25.03 -1.41
C ASP A 711 -4.59 23.91 -0.39
N ILE A 712 -3.56 23.07 -0.22
CA ILE A 712 -3.59 21.87 0.65
C ILE A 712 -3.93 22.18 2.10
N GLU A 713 -3.59 23.38 2.58
CA GLU A 713 -3.88 23.84 3.93
C GLU A 713 -5.40 23.98 4.19
N ASP A 714 -6.21 24.15 3.14
CA ASP A 714 -7.67 24.31 3.26
C ASP A 714 -8.44 23.00 3.14
N TRP A 715 -7.79 21.91 2.69
CA TRP A 715 -8.45 20.61 2.50
C TRP A 715 -9.11 20.07 3.77
N PRO A 716 -8.51 20.15 4.98
CA PRO A 716 -9.14 19.61 6.19
C PRO A 716 -10.50 20.25 6.54
N GLY A 717 -10.72 21.51 6.13
CA GLY A 717 -11.94 22.27 6.39
C GLY A 717 -12.91 22.36 5.21
N ASP A 718 -12.50 21.99 4.00
CA ASP A 718 -13.35 22.05 2.81
C ASP A 718 -14.44 20.96 2.87
N ARG A 719 -15.69 21.38 2.63
CA ARG A 719 -16.88 20.51 2.76
C ARG A 719 -16.80 19.26 1.88
N ARG A 720 -16.12 19.32 0.72
CA ARG A 720 -15.99 18.21 -0.22
C ARG A 720 -15.07 17.14 0.33
N PHE A 721 -13.91 17.54 0.86
CA PHE A 721 -12.95 16.64 1.52
C PHE A 721 -13.50 16.08 2.83
N VAL A 722 -14.20 16.89 3.63
CA VAL A 722 -14.90 16.43 4.85
C VAL A 722 -15.93 15.35 4.51
N ALA A 723 -16.79 15.59 3.51
CA ALA A 723 -17.80 14.62 3.09
C ALA A 723 -17.18 13.30 2.59
N MET A 724 -16.07 13.40 1.84
CA MET A 724 -15.31 12.23 1.38
C MET A 724 -14.75 11.44 2.56
N ARG A 725 -13.98 12.09 3.45
CA ARG A 725 -13.42 11.48 4.65
C ARG A 725 -14.49 10.76 5.48
N ASP A 726 -15.62 11.42 5.72
CA ASP A 726 -16.68 10.86 6.55
C ASP A 726 -17.36 9.66 5.89
N ALA A 727 -17.48 9.65 4.55
CA ALA A 727 -17.97 8.48 3.82
C ALA A 727 -17.01 7.29 3.90
N LEU A 728 -15.71 7.55 3.68
CA LEU A 728 -14.68 6.51 3.77
C LEU A 728 -14.61 5.91 5.19
N ARG A 729 -14.72 6.74 6.23
CA ARG A 729 -14.82 6.30 7.64
C ARG A 729 -16.06 5.48 7.97
N ARG A 730 -17.18 5.69 7.27
CA ARG A 730 -18.38 4.85 7.46
C ARG A 730 -18.21 3.47 6.85
N GLU A 731 -17.61 3.38 5.67
CA GLU A 731 -17.48 2.11 4.93
C GLU A 731 -16.31 1.24 5.40
N HIS A 732 -15.27 1.87 5.96
CA HIS A 732 -14.16 1.19 6.59
C HIS A 732 -14.22 1.39 8.10
N ARG A 733 -14.48 0.32 8.86
CA ARG A 733 -14.05 0.22 10.25
C ARG A 733 -12.52 0.20 10.24
N TYR A 734 -11.88 1.37 10.23
CA TYR A 734 -10.44 1.48 10.04
C TYR A 734 -9.65 0.86 11.19
N ALA A 735 -8.65 0.06 10.83
CA ALA A 735 -7.61 -0.49 11.72
C ALA A 735 -6.63 0.59 12.26
N ASN A 736 -6.90 1.88 12.03
CA ASN A 736 -6.07 3.01 12.43
C ASN A 736 -6.57 3.76 13.68
N HIS A 737 -7.65 3.30 14.31
CA HIS A 737 -7.82 3.59 15.73
C HIS A 737 -7.01 2.56 16.53
N PRO A 738 -6.24 2.95 17.56
CA PRO A 738 -5.71 1.98 18.49
C PRO A 738 -6.89 1.10 18.87
N ASN A 739 -6.74 -0.22 18.65
CA ASN A 739 -7.77 -1.21 18.93
C ASN A 739 -8.48 -0.79 20.22
N GLU A 740 -9.81 -0.67 20.25
CA GLU A 740 -10.53 -0.10 21.42
C GLU A 740 -10.08 -0.78 22.73
N THR A 741 -9.73 -2.06 22.64
CA THR A 741 -9.09 -2.84 23.72
C THR A 741 -7.70 -2.34 24.14
N THR A 742 -6.84 -1.94 23.20
CA THR A 742 -5.57 -1.25 23.48
C THR A 742 -5.80 0.12 24.13
N MET A 743 -6.78 0.90 23.67
CA MET A 743 -7.12 2.19 24.30
C MET A 743 -7.54 2.02 25.76
N LEU A 744 -8.34 1.00 26.07
CA LEU A 744 -8.74 0.69 27.44
C LEU A 744 -7.53 0.39 28.34
N LEU A 745 -6.61 -0.46 27.86
CA LEU A 745 -5.41 -0.81 28.63
C LEU A 745 -4.46 0.37 28.81
N GLU A 746 -4.21 1.15 27.75
CA GLU A 746 -3.38 2.36 27.81
C GLU A 746 -3.99 3.42 28.72
N ARG A 747 -5.32 3.58 28.70
CA ARG A 747 -6.04 4.48 29.60
C ARG A 747 -5.84 4.03 31.05
N LEU A 748 -5.99 2.74 31.34
CA LEU A 748 -5.80 2.20 32.68
C LEU A 748 -4.35 2.36 33.17
N GLU A 749 -3.35 2.22 32.30
CA GLU A 749 -1.95 2.53 32.61
C GLU A 749 -1.72 4.03 32.83
N GLY A 750 -2.39 4.90 32.07
CA GLY A 750 -2.39 6.34 32.28
C GLY A 750 -2.95 6.72 33.66
N ILE A 751 -4.04 6.06 34.06
CA ILE A 751 -4.64 6.21 35.39
C ILE A 751 -3.66 5.79 36.50
N ALA A 752 -2.95 4.67 36.31
CA ALA A 752 -1.90 4.24 37.24
C ALA A 752 -0.82 5.31 37.42
N ARG A 753 -0.31 5.88 36.32
CA ARG A 753 0.70 6.95 36.37
C ARG A 753 0.19 8.21 37.06
N SER A 754 -1.07 8.58 36.83
CA SER A 754 -1.69 9.72 37.52
C SER A 754 -1.83 9.49 39.02
N LEU A 755 -2.26 8.29 39.43
CA LEU A 755 -2.33 7.91 40.84
C LEU A 755 -0.95 7.91 41.50
N GLU A 756 0.07 7.38 40.84
CA GLU A 756 1.45 7.42 41.32
C GLU A 756 1.93 8.84 41.63
N GLN A 757 1.57 9.80 40.78
CA GLN A 757 1.93 11.22 40.94
C GLN A 757 1.07 11.96 41.96
N SER A 758 -0.08 11.41 42.34
CA SER A 758 -1.05 12.07 43.24
C SER A 758 -0.61 12.10 44.72
N GLY A 759 0.43 11.35 45.10
CA GLY A 759 1.09 11.38 46.40
C GLY A 759 0.45 10.51 47.49
N HIS A 760 -0.86 10.24 47.44
CA HIS A 760 -1.59 9.49 48.48
C HIS A 760 -2.26 8.20 47.99
N ALA A 761 -1.98 7.79 46.75
CA ALA A 761 -2.44 6.52 46.21
C ALA A 761 -1.52 5.37 46.65
N LEU A 762 -2.13 4.21 46.90
CA LEU A 762 -1.47 2.97 47.31
C LEU A 762 -1.47 1.92 46.20
N ALA A 763 -2.57 1.79 45.45
CA ALA A 763 -2.66 0.84 44.34
C ALA A 763 -3.78 1.20 43.34
N LEU A 764 -3.64 0.69 42.12
CA LEU A 764 -4.69 0.60 41.12
C LEU A 764 -4.95 -0.87 40.80
N ILE A 765 -6.18 -1.32 41.00
CA ILE A 765 -6.61 -2.70 40.78
C ILE A 765 -7.65 -2.70 39.65
N GLY A 766 -7.30 -3.26 38.49
CA GLY A 766 -8.26 -3.51 37.41
C GLY A 766 -9.14 -4.71 37.72
N LEU A 767 -10.43 -4.61 37.40
CA LEU A 767 -11.45 -5.64 37.62
C LEU A 767 -12.03 -6.11 36.28
N GLY A 768 -12.81 -7.20 36.32
CA GLY A 768 -13.51 -7.70 35.13
C GLY A 768 -12.57 -7.99 33.96
N SER A 769 -12.95 -7.55 32.75
CA SER A 769 -12.21 -7.76 31.50
C SER A 769 -10.87 -7.01 31.43
N VAL A 770 -10.72 -5.88 32.13
CA VAL A 770 -9.43 -5.19 32.26
C VAL A 770 -8.57 -5.68 33.44
N GLY A 771 -9.17 -6.50 34.30
CA GLY A 771 -8.58 -7.19 35.43
C GLY A 771 -7.88 -8.49 35.06
N GLN A 772 -8.29 -9.60 35.69
CA GLN A 772 -7.73 -10.93 35.43
C GLN A 772 -8.37 -11.60 34.20
N GLU A 773 -9.58 -11.21 33.80
CA GLU A 773 -10.31 -11.86 32.71
C GLU A 773 -10.03 -11.22 31.34
N ARG A 774 -8.74 -10.97 31.03
CA ARG A 774 -8.29 -10.23 29.83
C ARG A 774 -8.64 -10.90 28.51
N ASP A 775 -8.83 -12.21 28.51
CA ASP A 775 -9.28 -12.94 27.31
C ASP A 775 -10.71 -12.54 26.88
N ARG A 776 -11.44 -11.82 27.75
CA ARG A 776 -12.78 -11.27 27.46
C ARG A 776 -12.74 -9.80 27.03
N LEU A 777 -11.57 -9.17 26.95
CA LEU A 777 -11.49 -7.76 26.60
C LEU A 777 -11.84 -7.58 25.12
N ASP A 778 -12.87 -6.79 24.85
CA ASP A 778 -13.38 -6.51 23.51
C ASP A 778 -13.85 -5.05 23.36
N ALA A 779 -14.39 -4.71 22.19
CA ALA A 779 -14.92 -3.39 21.84
C ALA A 779 -16.07 -2.90 22.75
N TYR A 780 -16.72 -3.81 23.48
CA TYR A 780 -17.88 -3.49 24.32
C TYR A 780 -17.52 -3.42 25.81
N SER A 781 -16.24 -3.61 26.14
CA SER A 781 -15.73 -3.58 27.51
C SER A 781 -15.61 -2.16 28.05
N ASP A 782 -15.85 -2.00 29.34
CA ASP A 782 -15.63 -0.79 30.12
C ASP A 782 -14.42 -0.90 31.06
N LEU A 783 -13.98 0.24 31.60
CA LEU A 783 -12.93 0.29 32.62
C LEU A 783 -13.50 0.13 34.02
N ASP A 784 -13.51 -1.09 34.53
CA ASP A 784 -13.77 -1.37 35.95
C ASP A 784 -12.48 -1.37 36.76
N PHE A 785 -12.35 -0.49 37.76
CA PHE A 785 -11.16 -0.49 38.62
C PHE A 785 -11.37 0.08 40.03
N PHE A 786 -10.50 -0.32 40.96
CA PHE A 786 -10.37 0.29 42.28
C PHE A 786 -9.10 1.11 42.39
N ALA A 787 -9.23 2.34 42.87
CA ALA A 787 -8.11 3.14 43.36
C ALA A 787 -8.03 2.98 44.88
N VAL A 788 -6.95 2.40 45.39
CA VAL A 788 -6.72 2.26 46.83
C VAL A 788 -5.84 3.40 47.30
N VAL A 789 -6.23 4.09 48.37
CA VAL A 789 -5.57 5.31 48.86
C VAL A 789 -5.29 5.23 50.36
N GLU A 790 -4.44 6.11 50.85
CA GLU A 790 -4.16 6.25 52.29
C GLU A 790 -5.39 6.64 53.09
N ALA A 791 -5.42 6.24 54.36
CA ALA A 791 -6.51 6.58 55.28
C ALA A 791 -6.72 8.11 55.34
N GLY A 792 -7.98 8.54 55.32
CA GLY A 792 -8.40 9.95 55.31
C GLY A 792 -8.33 10.66 53.96
N HIS A 793 -7.89 10.00 52.87
CA HIS A 793 -7.68 10.65 51.56
C HIS A 793 -8.76 10.32 50.53
N LYS A 794 -9.67 9.39 50.83
CA LYS A 794 -10.73 8.95 49.89
C LYS A 794 -11.55 10.10 49.29
N ARG A 795 -11.99 11.05 50.12
CA ARG A 795 -12.82 12.18 49.67
C ARG A 795 -12.14 13.03 48.61
N ARG A 796 -10.80 13.15 48.64
CA ARG A 796 -10.05 13.90 47.63
C ARG A 796 -10.23 13.35 46.22
N TYR A 797 -10.20 12.04 46.05
CA TYR A 797 -10.28 11.39 44.74
C TYR A 797 -11.71 11.24 44.21
N LEU A 798 -12.71 11.36 45.10
CA LEU A 798 -14.13 11.35 44.74
C LEU A 798 -14.66 12.76 44.46
N ASP A 799 -14.28 13.74 45.28
CA ASP A 799 -14.79 15.12 45.17
C ASP A 799 -14.06 15.90 44.05
N ASP A 800 -12.82 15.53 43.69
CA ASP A 800 -12.05 16.11 42.59
C ASP A 800 -11.52 15.04 41.64
N LEU A 801 -12.06 15.03 40.41
CA LEU A 801 -11.70 14.09 39.35
C LEU A 801 -10.54 14.58 38.46
N ALA A 802 -9.80 15.62 38.86
CA ALA A 802 -8.66 16.15 38.11
C ALA A 802 -7.61 15.08 37.77
N TRP A 803 -7.43 14.09 38.64
CA TRP A 803 -6.50 12.97 38.42
C TRP A 803 -6.91 12.08 37.25
N LEU A 804 -8.18 12.07 36.85
CA LEU A 804 -8.67 11.41 35.64
C LEU A 804 -8.76 12.39 34.47
N SER A 805 -9.34 13.58 34.69
CA SER A 805 -9.58 14.54 33.61
C SER A 805 -8.30 15.17 33.03
N ALA A 806 -7.20 15.17 33.78
CA ALA A 806 -5.88 15.56 33.29
C ALA A 806 -5.31 14.58 32.25
N LEU A 807 -5.75 13.31 32.25
CA LEU A 807 -5.32 12.28 31.30
C LEU A 807 -6.12 12.35 29.99
N CYS A 808 -7.41 12.65 30.10
CA CYS A 808 -8.33 12.88 29.00
C CYS A 808 -9.55 13.61 29.56
N PRO A 809 -10.06 14.65 28.88
CA PRO A 809 -11.24 15.36 29.34
C PRO A 809 -12.41 14.40 29.62
N ILE A 810 -13.05 14.58 30.77
CA ILE A 810 -14.26 13.85 31.13
C ILE A 810 -15.44 14.57 30.46
N ALA A 811 -16.10 13.89 29.53
CA ALA A 811 -17.30 14.41 28.85
C ALA A 811 -18.54 14.28 29.75
N TYR A 812 -18.60 13.25 30.59
CA TYR A 812 -19.71 13.02 31.53
C TYR A 812 -19.23 12.27 32.77
N SER A 813 -19.74 12.64 33.94
CA SER A 813 -19.52 11.86 35.17
C SER A 813 -20.63 12.05 36.20
N TYR A 814 -20.82 11.04 37.06
CA TYR A 814 -21.65 11.17 38.27
C TYR A 814 -21.21 10.18 39.36
N ALA A 815 -21.43 10.55 40.62
CA ALA A 815 -21.20 9.68 41.77
C ALA A 815 -22.31 8.62 41.87
N ASN A 816 -22.02 7.37 41.48
CA ASN A 816 -22.99 6.28 41.45
C ASN A 816 -23.14 5.57 42.79
N THR A 817 -22.08 5.57 43.60
CA THR A 817 -22.08 5.03 44.97
C THR A 817 -21.41 6.01 45.92
N LYS A 818 -21.49 5.75 47.23
CA LYS A 818 -20.74 6.52 48.22
C LYS A 818 -19.21 6.40 48.05
N ASP A 819 -18.77 5.39 47.29
CA ASP A 819 -17.37 5.01 47.14
C ASP A 819 -16.86 5.24 45.70
N GLY A 820 -17.69 5.66 44.73
CA GLY A 820 -17.31 5.57 43.32
C GLY A 820 -18.14 6.37 42.32
N HIS A 821 -17.57 6.54 41.13
CA HIS A 821 -18.13 7.29 40.01
C HIS A 821 -18.24 6.43 38.76
N LYS A 822 -19.18 6.82 37.90
CA LYS A 822 -19.19 6.46 36.48
C LYS A 822 -18.70 7.65 35.67
N VAL A 823 -17.82 7.39 34.70
CA VAL A 823 -17.18 8.41 33.87
C VAL A 823 -17.22 8.00 32.39
N LEU A 824 -17.45 8.98 31.52
CA LEU A 824 -17.26 8.86 30.09
C LEU A 824 -16.23 9.92 29.67
N PHE A 825 -15.13 9.46 29.09
CA PHE A 825 -14.07 10.30 28.55
C PHE A 825 -14.48 10.86 27.17
N ALA A 826 -13.89 11.98 26.76
CA ALA A 826 -14.18 12.64 25.49
C ALA A 826 -13.79 11.83 24.25
N ASP A 827 -12.95 10.81 24.42
CA ASP A 827 -12.54 9.86 23.39
C ASP A 827 -13.44 8.61 23.31
N GLY A 828 -14.52 8.55 24.10
CA GLY A 828 -15.51 7.48 24.08
C GLY A 828 -15.27 6.35 25.08
N VAL A 829 -14.15 6.34 25.82
CA VAL A 829 -13.90 5.33 26.84
C VAL A 829 -14.85 5.53 28.03
N PHE A 830 -15.59 4.48 28.38
CA PHE A 830 -16.43 4.44 29.58
C PHE A 830 -15.70 3.73 30.72
N GLY A 831 -15.86 4.24 31.95
CA GLY A 831 -15.28 3.62 33.13
C GLY A 831 -16.17 3.74 34.37
N GLU A 832 -16.11 2.71 35.21
CA GLU A 832 -16.70 2.67 36.55
C GLU A 832 -15.58 2.40 37.56
N PHE A 833 -15.45 3.26 38.56
CA PHE A 833 -14.43 3.08 39.57
C PHE A 833 -14.91 3.36 40.98
N ALA A 834 -14.24 2.73 41.94
CA ALA A 834 -14.40 3.03 43.36
C ALA A 834 -13.05 3.36 44.00
N VAL A 835 -13.09 4.22 45.02
CA VAL A 835 -11.95 4.62 45.83
C VAL A 835 -12.12 4.01 47.22
N PHE A 836 -11.13 3.22 47.65
CA PHE A 836 -11.14 2.59 48.96
C PHE A 836 -9.92 2.96 49.79
N GLU A 837 -10.13 3.09 51.09
CA GLU A 837 -9.05 3.03 52.07
C GLU A 837 -8.75 1.56 52.40
N THR A 838 -7.55 1.27 52.91
CA THR A 838 -7.07 -0.12 53.07
C THR A 838 -7.92 -0.98 54.00
N ASP A 839 -8.53 -0.39 55.02
CA ASP A 839 -9.42 -1.04 55.97
C ASP A 839 -10.81 -1.29 55.38
N GLU A 840 -11.33 -0.35 54.58
CA GLU A 840 -12.60 -0.51 53.86
C GLU A 840 -12.54 -1.68 52.88
N LEU A 841 -11.42 -1.82 52.14
CA LEU A 841 -11.21 -2.90 51.18
C LEU A 841 -11.27 -4.30 51.83
N GLN A 842 -10.94 -4.41 53.13
CA GLN A 842 -11.04 -5.67 53.88
C GLN A 842 -12.48 -6.06 54.22
N SER A 843 -13.41 -5.10 54.18
CA SER A 843 -14.79 -5.27 54.61
C SER A 843 -15.79 -5.47 53.45
N ILE A 844 -15.32 -5.45 52.20
CA ILE A 844 -16.16 -5.56 51.01
C ILE A 844 -15.90 -6.86 50.24
N PRO A 845 -16.93 -7.49 49.66
CA PRO A 845 -16.75 -8.59 48.73
C PRO A 845 -16.44 -8.03 47.33
N PHE A 846 -15.38 -8.52 46.69
CA PHE A 846 -15.08 -8.20 45.28
C PHE A 846 -14.40 -9.40 44.59
N ALA A 847 -14.36 -9.39 43.26
CA ALA A 847 -13.66 -10.43 42.49
C ALA A 847 -12.13 -10.17 42.49
N PRO A 848 -11.27 -11.20 42.51
CA PRO A 848 -9.82 -11.02 42.40
C PRO A 848 -9.42 -10.14 41.22
N GLY A 849 -8.71 -9.05 41.50
CA GLY A 849 -8.32 -8.05 40.50
C GLY A 849 -6.88 -8.21 40.00
N ARG A 850 -6.57 -7.54 38.89
CA ARG A 850 -5.19 -7.38 38.39
C ARG A 850 -4.60 -6.11 38.96
N ILE A 851 -3.46 -6.22 39.64
CA ILE A 851 -2.71 -5.03 40.07
C ILE A 851 -2.10 -4.40 38.82
N VAL A 852 -2.56 -3.19 38.48
CA VAL A 852 -2.03 -2.38 37.38
C VAL A 852 -0.83 -1.58 37.87
N TRP A 853 -0.94 -1.04 39.08
CA TRP A 853 0.15 -0.36 39.79
C TRP A 853 -0.05 -0.48 41.30
N LYS A 854 1.06 -0.47 42.04
CA LYS A 854 1.06 -0.37 43.50
C LYS A 854 2.31 0.33 43.98
N ARG A 855 2.22 1.00 45.12
CA ARG A 855 3.38 1.54 45.82
C ARG A 855 4.32 0.40 46.28
N PRO A 856 5.65 0.58 46.31
CA PRO A 856 6.59 -0.51 46.64
C PRO A 856 6.34 -1.21 47.98
N ASP A 857 5.86 -0.48 48.99
CA ASP A 857 5.57 -0.94 50.35
C ASP A 857 4.23 -1.67 50.50
N VAL A 858 3.37 -1.67 49.47
CA VAL A 858 2.06 -2.33 49.49
C VAL A 858 2.19 -3.80 49.04
N PRO A 859 1.62 -4.78 49.77
CA PRO A 859 1.70 -6.20 49.38
C PRO A 859 0.81 -6.52 48.17
N ALA A 860 1.22 -7.49 47.35
CA ALA A 860 0.44 -7.94 46.18
C ALA A 860 -0.91 -8.60 46.55
N THR A 861 -1.10 -8.97 47.82
CA THR A 861 -2.37 -9.51 48.32
C THR A 861 -3.51 -8.47 48.32
N ILE A 862 -3.21 -7.19 48.12
CA ILE A 862 -4.23 -6.12 48.07
C ILE A 862 -5.23 -6.28 46.90
N GLY A 863 -4.84 -7.01 45.84
CA GLY A 863 -5.72 -7.34 44.73
C GLY A 863 -6.65 -8.54 44.99
N LEU A 864 -6.57 -9.17 46.16
CA LEU A 864 -7.37 -10.34 46.54
C LEU A 864 -8.44 -9.94 47.58
N PRO A 865 -9.67 -10.46 47.47
CA PRO A 865 -10.72 -10.16 48.43
C PRO A 865 -10.45 -10.82 49.79
N ALA A 866 -10.61 -10.06 50.87
CA ALA A 866 -10.55 -10.58 52.24
C ALA A 866 -11.87 -11.27 52.66
N MET A 867 -12.99 -10.87 52.05
CA MET A 867 -14.31 -11.45 52.28
C MET A 867 -14.76 -12.25 51.05
N ALA A 868 -15.16 -13.50 51.25
CA ALA A 868 -15.68 -14.32 50.16
C ALA A 868 -16.95 -13.69 49.56
N LEU A 869 -17.16 -13.89 48.26
CA LEU A 869 -18.40 -13.49 47.60
C LEU A 869 -19.60 -14.17 48.28
N PRO A 870 -20.74 -13.47 48.44
CA PRO A 870 -21.95 -14.09 48.98
C PRO A 870 -22.33 -15.31 48.13
N GLN A 871 -22.44 -16.48 48.75
CA GLN A 871 -23.03 -17.64 48.07
C GLN A 871 -24.54 -17.37 47.91
N ALA A 872 -25.04 -17.42 46.68
CA ALA A 872 -26.48 -17.43 46.44
C ALA A 872 -27.11 -18.62 47.18
N GLU A 873 -28.10 -18.38 48.04
CA GLU A 873 -28.86 -19.44 48.69
C GLU A 873 -29.46 -20.36 47.62
N ALA A 874 -29.10 -21.64 47.64
CA ALA A 874 -29.60 -22.63 46.68
C ALA A 874 -31.09 -22.91 46.97
N ARG A 875 -31.97 -22.18 46.30
CA ARG A 875 -33.43 -22.38 46.43
C ARG A 875 -33.85 -23.68 45.75
N GLY A 876 -34.77 -24.40 46.39
CA GLY A 876 -35.31 -25.65 45.86
C GLY A 876 -36.20 -25.44 44.64
N THR A 877 -36.25 -26.43 43.74
CA THR A 877 -37.07 -26.41 42.52
C THR A 877 -38.54 -26.09 42.82
N ASP A 878 -39.11 -26.68 43.87
CA ASP A 878 -40.53 -26.46 44.24
C ASP A 878 -40.81 -25.01 44.65
N TRP A 879 -39.85 -24.37 45.34
CA TRP A 879 -39.99 -22.97 45.72
C TRP A 879 -39.89 -22.06 44.49
N LEU A 880 -38.91 -22.28 43.62
CA LEU A 880 -38.73 -21.50 42.39
C LEU A 880 -39.95 -21.61 41.47
N LEU A 881 -40.47 -22.84 41.30
CA LEU A 881 -41.67 -23.11 40.52
C LEU A 881 -42.91 -22.44 41.14
N GLY A 882 -43.07 -22.57 42.46
CA GLY A 882 -44.15 -21.92 43.20
C GLY A 882 -44.13 -20.41 43.03
N GLU A 883 -42.97 -19.79 43.20
CA GLU A 883 -42.80 -18.34 43.09
C GLU A 883 -43.00 -17.82 41.67
N ALA A 884 -42.57 -18.57 40.65
CA ALA A 884 -42.85 -18.23 39.26
C ALA A 884 -44.36 -18.22 38.99
N LEU A 885 -45.07 -19.28 39.39
CA LEU A 885 -46.51 -19.42 39.16
C LEU A 885 -47.34 -18.39 39.93
N THR A 886 -47.00 -18.12 41.20
CA THR A 886 -47.67 -17.08 41.99
C THR A 886 -47.41 -15.69 41.44
N SER A 887 -46.19 -15.42 40.93
CA SER A 887 -45.87 -14.16 40.25
C SER A 887 -46.72 -13.97 38.99
N LEU A 888 -46.94 -15.02 38.19
CA LEU A 888 -47.87 -14.95 37.05
C LEU A 888 -49.29 -14.63 37.50
N LEU A 889 -49.80 -15.33 38.51
CA LEU A 889 -51.17 -15.14 39.01
C LEU A 889 -51.39 -13.72 39.55
N VAL A 890 -50.47 -13.24 40.38
CA VAL A 890 -50.51 -11.88 40.96
C VAL A 890 -50.37 -10.83 39.86
N GLY A 891 -49.45 -11.02 38.92
CA GLY A 891 -49.25 -10.11 37.80
C GLY A 891 -50.48 -10.00 36.90
N LEU A 892 -51.12 -11.13 36.57
CA LEU A 892 -52.35 -11.13 35.77
C LEU A 892 -53.53 -10.47 36.50
N ALA A 893 -53.66 -10.68 37.82
CA ALA A 893 -54.68 -10.00 38.61
C ALA A 893 -54.46 -8.47 38.66
N ARG A 894 -53.20 -8.01 38.63
CA ARG A 894 -52.85 -6.59 38.48
C ARG A 894 -53.18 -6.07 37.08
N ASP A 895 -52.89 -6.86 36.05
CA ASP A 895 -53.20 -6.54 34.65
C ASP A 895 -54.71 -6.31 34.45
N GLN A 896 -55.54 -7.17 35.05
CA GLN A 896 -57.00 -7.05 35.00
C GLN A 896 -57.53 -5.77 35.67
N ARG A 897 -56.80 -5.21 36.64
CA ARG A 897 -57.11 -3.92 37.27
C ARG A 897 -56.56 -2.71 36.50
N GLY A 898 -55.88 -2.94 35.37
CA GLY A 898 -55.24 -1.91 34.57
C GLY A 898 -53.83 -1.53 35.04
N GLU A 899 -53.25 -2.22 36.01
CA GLU A 899 -51.91 -1.95 36.54
C GLU A 899 -50.79 -2.56 35.67
N LYS A 900 -50.78 -2.23 34.36
CA LYS A 900 -49.97 -2.90 33.33
C LYS A 900 -48.46 -2.94 33.62
N LEU A 901 -47.87 -1.84 34.12
CA LEU A 901 -46.45 -1.82 34.47
C LEU A 901 -46.13 -2.79 35.62
N SER A 902 -46.99 -2.81 36.64
CA SER A 902 -46.79 -3.73 37.75
C SER A 902 -47.00 -5.17 37.32
N ALA A 903 -47.97 -5.44 36.45
CA ALA A 903 -48.17 -6.76 35.87
C ALA A 903 -46.94 -7.23 35.09
N MET A 904 -46.37 -6.36 34.24
CA MET A 904 -45.14 -6.64 33.50
C MET A 904 -43.98 -6.99 34.43
N ARG A 905 -43.76 -6.25 35.53
CA ARG A 905 -42.68 -6.56 36.48
C ARG A 905 -42.85 -7.92 37.16
N PHE A 906 -44.08 -8.32 37.50
CA PHE A 906 -44.33 -9.64 38.10
C PHE A 906 -44.21 -10.78 37.07
N ILE A 907 -44.79 -10.62 35.88
CA ILE A 907 -44.85 -11.66 34.85
C ILE A 907 -43.52 -11.79 34.09
N GLN A 908 -43.01 -10.68 33.57
CA GLN A 908 -41.86 -10.64 32.66
C GLN A 908 -40.56 -10.34 33.42
N GLY A 909 -40.62 -9.86 34.67
CA GLY A 909 -39.46 -9.72 35.56
C GLY A 909 -39.36 -10.89 36.52
N HIS A 910 -40.12 -10.82 37.62
CA HIS A 910 -39.99 -11.75 38.76
C HIS A 910 -40.18 -13.22 38.39
N ALA A 911 -41.18 -13.56 37.57
CA ALA A 911 -41.35 -14.95 37.16
C ALA A 911 -40.19 -15.41 36.25
N VAL A 912 -39.72 -14.56 35.34
CA VAL A 912 -38.59 -14.88 34.44
C VAL A 912 -37.29 -15.04 35.22
N ASP A 913 -37.02 -14.22 36.25
CA ASP A 913 -35.86 -14.39 37.14
C ASP A 913 -35.82 -15.82 37.71
N ARG A 914 -36.98 -16.36 38.12
CA ARG A 914 -37.09 -17.73 38.64
C ARG A 914 -36.87 -18.78 37.55
N LEU A 915 -37.29 -18.51 36.31
CA LEU A 915 -37.00 -19.39 35.17
C LEU A 915 -35.49 -19.43 34.86
N LEU A 916 -34.79 -18.30 34.95
CA LEU A 916 -33.33 -18.25 34.79
C LEU A 916 -32.63 -19.05 35.90
N GLU A 917 -33.09 -18.95 37.15
CA GLU A 917 -32.60 -19.78 38.27
C GLU A 917 -32.89 -21.28 38.07
N LEU A 918 -33.97 -21.64 37.37
CA LEU A 918 -34.33 -23.01 37.04
C LEU A 918 -33.55 -23.57 35.84
N ALA A 919 -32.79 -22.76 35.09
CA ALA A 919 -32.15 -23.17 33.84
C ALA A 919 -31.26 -24.41 34.00
N ASP A 920 -30.44 -24.45 35.07
CA ASP A 920 -29.58 -25.59 35.43
C ASP A 920 -30.34 -26.91 35.71
N ARG A 921 -31.67 -26.85 35.88
CA ARG A 921 -32.54 -28.03 36.07
C ARG A 921 -33.15 -28.53 34.77
N ILE A 922 -33.05 -27.76 33.70
CA ILE A 922 -33.75 -28.00 32.43
C ILE A 922 -32.73 -28.27 31.32
N GLU A 923 -31.66 -27.49 31.26
CA GLU A 923 -30.60 -27.60 30.25
C GLU A 923 -29.25 -27.73 30.96
N ILE A 924 -28.40 -28.64 30.46
CA ILE A 924 -27.02 -28.77 30.95
C ILE A 924 -26.25 -27.53 30.51
N ALA A 925 -25.70 -26.79 31.47
CA ALA A 925 -24.91 -25.60 31.20
C ALA A 925 -23.69 -25.93 30.32
N GLN A 926 -23.47 -25.13 29.28
CA GLN A 926 -22.22 -25.17 28.50
C GLN A 926 -21.03 -24.71 29.36
N GLU A 927 -19.81 -25.07 28.95
CA GLU A 927 -18.53 -24.75 29.62
C GLU A 927 -18.16 -23.24 29.50
N VAL A 928 -19.06 -22.37 29.94
CA VAL A 928 -18.86 -20.93 30.05
C VAL A 928 -18.98 -20.54 31.51
N PRO A 929 -18.03 -19.75 32.07
CA PRO A 929 -18.05 -19.40 33.49
C PRO A 929 -19.36 -18.73 33.91
N ARG A 930 -19.85 -19.07 35.11
CA ARG A 930 -21.01 -18.40 35.72
C ARG A 930 -20.59 -17.03 36.27
N ASP A 931 -21.41 -16.00 36.06
CA ASP A 931 -21.23 -14.74 36.79
C ASP A 931 -21.78 -14.92 38.21
N PRO A 932 -21.00 -14.61 39.26
CA PRO A 932 -21.43 -14.84 40.64
C PRO A 932 -22.49 -13.85 41.12
N PHE A 933 -22.71 -12.73 40.41
CA PHE A 933 -23.62 -11.66 40.81
C PHE A 933 -24.90 -11.60 39.97
N ALA A 934 -24.85 -12.00 38.70
CA ALA A 934 -25.98 -11.90 37.76
C ALA A 934 -26.19 -13.22 36.99
N VAL A 935 -27.33 -13.87 37.19
CA VAL A 935 -27.64 -15.18 36.56
C VAL A 935 -27.89 -15.05 35.05
N GLU A 936 -28.35 -13.88 34.63
CA GLU A 936 -28.66 -13.51 33.25
C GLU A 936 -27.42 -13.25 32.39
N ARG A 937 -26.26 -12.97 33.01
CA ARG A 937 -25.03 -12.73 32.25
C ARG A 937 -24.55 -14.01 31.57
N ARG A 938 -24.41 -13.93 30.24
CA ARG A 938 -24.00 -15.04 29.35
C ARG A 938 -25.03 -16.18 29.30
N PHE A 939 -26.30 -15.88 29.58
CA PHE A 939 -27.36 -16.87 29.57
C PHE A 939 -27.47 -17.59 28.22
N GLU A 940 -27.36 -16.85 27.11
CA GLU A 940 -27.43 -17.37 25.74
C GLU A 940 -26.31 -18.36 25.41
N GLN A 941 -25.13 -18.14 25.98
CA GLN A 941 -23.98 -19.01 25.78
C GLN A 941 -24.07 -20.26 26.69
N ARG A 942 -24.62 -20.10 27.90
CA ARG A 942 -24.71 -21.18 28.89
C ARG A 942 -25.90 -22.12 28.64
N TYR A 943 -27.03 -21.59 28.17
CA TYR A 943 -28.27 -22.34 27.91
C TYR A 943 -28.88 -21.94 26.55
N PRO A 944 -28.21 -22.28 25.43
CA PRO A 944 -28.62 -21.85 24.10
C PRO A 944 -30.00 -22.38 23.68
N ALA A 945 -30.46 -23.53 24.20
CA ALA A 945 -31.81 -24.00 23.91
C ALA A 945 -32.87 -23.16 24.63
N LEU A 946 -32.67 -22.87 25.92
CA LEU A 946 -33.57 -22.02 26.70
C LEU A 946 -33.57 -20.57 26.23
N ALA A 947 -32.43 -20.04 25.80
CA ALA A 947 -32.29 -18.68 25.31
C ALA A 947 -33.26 -18.35 24.15
N ARG A 948 -33.57 -19.33 23.29
CA ARG A 948 -34.51 -19.17 22.18
C ARG A 948 -35.96 -18.96 22.63
N GLU A 949 -36.29 -19.32 23.86
CA GLU A 949 -37.63 -19.18 24.44
C GLU A 949 -37.81 -17.85 25.20
N VAL A 950 -36.71 -17.18 25.58
CA VAL A 950 -36.73 -15.94 26.37
C VAL A 950 -37.58 -14.84 25.71
N GLY A 951 -37.49 -14.71 24.38
CA GLY A 951 -38.31 -13.74 23.64
C GLY A 951 -39.82 -13.99 23.75
N ALA A 952 -40.26 -15.23 23.96
CA ALA A 952 -41.65 -15.56 24.20
C ALA A 952 -42.12 -15.20 25.63
N TRP A 953 -41.20 -15.15 26.59
CA TRP A 953 -41.48 -14.77 27.97
C TRP A 953 -41.48 -13.24 28.18
N LEU A 954 -40.78 -12.50 27.30
CA LEU A 954 -40.55 -11.05 27.40
C LEU A 954 -41.17 -10.29 26.21
N GLN A 955 -42.49 -10.39 26.01
CA GLN A 955 -43.14 -9.80 24.83
C GLN A 955 -43.44 -8.29 24.96
N GLY A 956 -43.05 -7.66 26.07
CA GLY A 956 -43.11 -6.23 26.28
C GLY A 956 -44.40 -5.73 26.95
N TYR A 957 -44.47 -4.42 27.16
CA TYR A 957 -45.44 -3.74 28.03
C TYR A 957 -46.91 -4.04 27.74
N GLU A 958 -47.26 -4.22 26.47
CA GLU A 958 -48.66 -4.42 26.04
C GLU A 958 -49.08 -5.90 26.00
N ARG A 959 -48.14 -6.84 26.22
CA ARG A 959 -48.35 -8.28 25.97
C ARG A 959 -48.15 -9.14 27.21
N ASN A 960 -48.66 -8.64 28.35
CA ASN A 960 -48.54 -9.31 29.65
C ASN A 960 -49.23 -10.68 29.67
N ARG A 961 -50.41 -10.81 29.07
CA ARG A 961 -51.21 -12.04 29.09
C ARG A 961 -50.58 -13.13 28.23
N GLU A 962 -50.07 -12.76 27.06
CA GLU A 962 -49.37 -13.68 26.17
C GLU A 962 -48.04 -14.13 26.77
N SER A 963 -47.30 -13.22 27.41
CA SER A 963 -46.07 -13.56 28.14
C SER A 963 -46.38 -14.52 29.29
N ALA A 964 -47.42 -14.24 30.08
CA ALA A 964 -47.81 -15.11 31.19
C ALA A 964 -48.23 -16.51 30.72
N LEU A 965 -48.94 -16.60 29.61
CA LEU A 965 -49.33 -17.87 29.01
C LEU A 965 -48.12 -18.65 28.48
N ALA A 966 -47.17 -17.96 27.84
CA ALA A 966 -45.93 -18.58 27.36
C ALA A 966 -45.09 -19.14 28.51
N VAL A 967 -44.93 -18.38 29.60
CA VAL A 967 -44.22 -18.84 30.81
C VAL A 967 -44.95 -20.03 31.44
N LEU A 968 -46.28 -20.00 31.58
CA LEU A 968 -47.03 -21.13 32.12
C LEU A 968 -46.86 -22.40 31.27
N LEU A 969 -47.02 -22.28 29.94
CA LEU A 969 -46.88 -23.41 29.02
C LEU A 969 -45.46 -23.99 29.05
N PHE A 970 -44.45 -23.11 29.19
CA PHE A 970 -43.08 -23.54 29.39
C PHE A 970 -42.92 -24.34 30.68
N LEU A 971 -43.42 -23.83 31.82
CA LEU A 971 -43.33 -24.52 33.11
C LEU A 971 -44.05 -25.89 33.09
N GLU A 972 -45.23 -25.99 32.48
CA GLU A 972 -45.99 -27.25 32.35
C GLU A 972 -45.26 -28.31 31.50
N ARG A 973 -44.43 -27.87 30.54
CA ARG A 973 -43.65 -28.78 29.69
C ARG A 973 -42.45 -29.40 30.43
N HIS A 974 -41.90 -28.68 31.41
CA HIS A 974 -40.66 -29.07 32.09
C HIS A 974 -40.86 -29.53 33.54
N PHE A 975 -41.98 -29.19 34.18
CA PHE A 975 -42.26 -29.50 35.58
C PHE A 975 -43.71 -29.93 35.81
N ALA A 976 -43.95 -30.65 36.90
CA ALA A 976 -45.30 -30.97 37.36
C ALA A 976 -45.95 -29.73 37.99
N VAL A 977 -46.77 -29.02 37.22
CA VAL A 977 -47.50 -27.82 37.67
C VAL A 977 -48.84 -28.21 38.30
N ASN A 978 -49.19 -27.58 39.42
CA ASN A 978 -50.49 -27.77 40.05
C ASN A 978 -51.64 -27.32 39.12
N THR A 979 -52.59 -28.21 38.85
CA THR A 979 -53.67 -27.97 37.88
C THR A 979 -54.60 -26.82 38.28
N ALA A 980 -54.79 -26.56 39.58
CA ALA A 980 -55.64 -25.48 40.05
C ALA A 980 -55.04 -24.10 39.77
N ILE A 981 -53.74 -23.90 40.04
CA ILE A 981 -53.07 -22.61 39.76
C ILE A 981 -52.92 -22.38 38.25
N ALA A 982 -52.60 -23.41 37.48
CA ALA A 982 -52.54 -23.32 36.02
C ALA A 982 -53.89 -22.92 35.41
N SER A 983 -54.99 -23.52 35.89
CA SER A 983 -56.34 -23.17 35.45
C SER A 983 -56.70 -21.72 35.80
N ALA A 984 -56.35 -21.25 36.99
CA ALA A 984 -56.58 -19.87 37.41
C ALA A 984 -55.81 -18.86 36.53
N ILE A 985 -54.53 -19.15 36.24
CA ILE A 985 -53.71 -18.33 35.34
C ILE A 985 -54.32 -18.28 33.94
N ARG A 986 -54.68 -19.43 33.34
CA ARG A 986 -55.31 -19.49 32.01
C ARG A 986 -56.61 -18.69 31.93
N LYS A 987 -57.42 -18.74 33.00
CA LYS A 987 -58.68 -17.96 33.06
C LYS A 987 -58.41 -16.46 33.05
N LEU A 988 -57.38 -15.99 33.75
CA LEU A 988 -57.01 -14.57 33.76
C LEU A 988 -56.35 -14.14 32.45
N CYS A 989 -55.60 -15.01 31.76
CA CYS A 989 -55.09 -14.70 30.42
C CYS A 989 -56.23 -14.50 29.39
N ALA A 990 -57.36 -15.20 29.56
CA ALA A 990 -58.49 -15.16 28.64
C ALA A 990 -59.51 -14.03 28.92
N ALA A 991 -59.42 -13.36 30.08
CA ALA A 991 -60.34 -12.31 30.53
C ALA A 991 -59.70 -10.94 30.35
#